data_AF-A0AAE0QD26-F1
#
_entry.id   AF-A0AAE0QD26-F1
#
_cell.length_a   1.000
_cell.length_b   1.000
_cell.length_c   1.000
_cell.angle_alpha   90.00
_cell.angle_beta   90.00
_cell.angle_gamma   90.00
#
_symmetry.space_group_name_H-M   'P 1'
#
loop_
_entity.id
_entity.type
_entity.pdbx_description
1 polymer ?
#
loop_
_entity_poly.entity_id
_entity_poly.type
_entity_poly.pdbx_seq_one_letter_code
_entity_poly.pdbx_strand_id
1 'polypeptide(L)'
;MRLRRRVSPLKLAMLGGALFMLVLVVLQRDVGGGVQEPWFQDLSNRKEQMLELVRGAMNNLAFQIPGQPGTPQILSEDIMDKNCPSGFYSQADLKPLLERPPEDPKSHGAGGSAFQEDNLTPDEVKEKEEGMTRHCFNQFASDRISLHRSLGEDTRPPECVERKFRRCPPLPTTSVIIVFHNEAWSTLLRTVYSVLHTSPAILLREIILVDDASTSGHLHSQLDEYVKMLKVVKVVRQKERKGLITARLLGASHAQGEILTFLDAHCECFHGWLEPLLARIVEEPKAVVSPEITTIDLNNFKFNKPSANARAHNRGNFDWSLTFGWEAIPLYEQAKRKDETYPVKTPAFAGGLFSISKAYFEEIGTYDDKMEIWGGENIEMSFRVWQCGGQLEIIPCSVVGHVFRTKSPHTFPKGTEVIVRNQVRLAEVWMDDFKQIYYRRNRNAARMANEKRYGDITNRLKLRENLRCKNFTWYLNNIYPEAFIPDLNPVKYGALKNLRSQSCLDVGENNNGGKPVIMYVCHNMGGNQYFEYSSHQELRHNLGKQLCLYASAYPEQVKIELCQLKGRGTSVAPQQEWIFTEMSYYFANMTCRHTLALVVRSMSSLARSQSEVFGEIRKELYDDHEFRQVTHIFVIMGASGDLAKKKIYPTLWWLFKDGLLPEDTYFVGFARSHLTMDDIRAASVPYMKVKDVDNERLSAFFQRNSYLAGRYTEGESFSQLQSHLNSLCHGTGANYIFYLALPPTVYHSVTTNIRQHCMSNKGWSRVIVEKPFGRDLQSSEELSAHLSSLFSEDQIYRIDHYLGKEMVQNLMVLRFGNRIFGPIWNRDSVACVVLTFKEPFGTYGRGGYFDDFGIIRDVMQNHLLQMLTLVAMEKPASTNSIDVRDEKVKVLKCIAPVTLSDVVLGQYEGNPDGEGKAKLGYLDDPTVPKDSHTATFASVVLYIHNERWEGVPFILRCGKALNERKAEVRLQFTDVPGDIFNSQCQRNELVVRVQPDEAIYAKMMSKKPGVYFNPEETELDLTYRVVYPLTQDVKLPDAYERLILDVFSGSQMHFVRRRVSFSNDELREAWRIFTPLLHQIEAERTQPIPYTYGSRGPKEADELMKRVGFHYGGTYKWVNPHPVQQSNL
;
A
#
# COMPACT_ATOMS: atom_id res chain seq x y z
N MET A 1 72.63 -5.69 -25.77
CA MET A 1 72.78 -6.60 -26.94
C MET A 1 72.13 -7.93 -26.59
N ARG A 2 71.19 -8.42 -27.44
CA ARG A 2 70.64 -9.81 -27.54
C ARG A 2 69.84 -10.35 -26.33
N LEU A 3 68.73 -11.05 -26.44
CA LEU A 3 67.79 -11.40 -27.53
C LEU A 3 66.49 -11.92 -26.86
N ARG A 4 65.32 -11.58 -27.41
CA ARG A 4 64.02 -12.22 -27.09
C ARG A 4 64.05 -13.72 -27.45
N ARG A 5 63.40 -14.56 -26.63
CA ARG A 5 62.61 -15.70 -27.14
C ARG A 5 61.19 -15.62 -26.60
N ARG A 6 60.23 -15.49 -27.53
CA ARG A 6 58.78 -15.52 -27.31
C ARG A 6 58.35 -16.97 -27.06
N VAL A 7 57.61 -17.21 -25.98
CA VAL A 7 56.76 -18.42 -25.82
C VAL A 7 55.31 -17.99 -25.98
N SER A 8 54.54 -18.73 -26.79
CA SER A 8 53.15 -18.41 -27.18
C SER A 8 52.18 -18.48 -25.98
N PRO A 9 51.23 -17.53 -25.85
CA PRO A 9 50.25 -17.47 -24.75
C PRO A 9 49.36 -18.73 -24.67
N LEU A 10 49.20 -19.48 -25.76
CA LEU A 10 48.41 -20.71 -25.78
C LEU A 10 49.04 -21.82 -24.93
N LYS A 11 50.39 -21.87 -24.85
CA LYS A 11 51.10 -22.83 -24.00
C LYS A 11 51.01 -22.46 -22.51
N LEU A 12 50.96 -21.16 -22.18
CA LEU A 12 50.72 -20.70 -20.80
C LEU A 12 49.28 -20.98 -20.35
N ALA A 13 48.31 -20.79 -21.24
CA ALA A 13 46.90 -21.05 -20.96
C ALA A 13 46.61 -22.55 -20.76
N MET A 14 47.23 -23.43 -21.55
CA MET A 14 47.11 -24.89 -21.38
C MET A 14 47.75 -25.39 -20.08
N LEU A 15 48.90 -24.81 -19.69
CA LEU A 15 49.55 -25.10 -18.41
C LEU A 15 48.73 -24.57 -17.22
N GLY A 16 48.15 -23.37 -17.33
CA GLY A 16 47.27 -22.80 -16.31
C GLY A 16 45.95 -23.56 -16.17
N GLY A 17 45.35 -24.00 -17.27
CA GLY A 17 44.13 -24.80 -17.28
C GLY A 17 44.33 -26.20 -16.70
N ALA A 18 45.47 -26.85 -17.00
CA ALA A 18 45.83 -28.14 -16.40
C ALA A 18 46.07 -28.02 -14.89
N LEU A 19 46.74 -26.94 -14.44
CA LEU A 19 46.98 -26.68 -13.01
C LEU A 19 45.67 -26.37 -12.26
N PHE A 20 44.74 -25.65 -12.89
CA PHE A 20 43.44 -25.31 -12.33
C PHE A 20 42.50 -26.52 -12.22
N MET A 21 42.50 -27.41 -13.23
CA MET A 21 41.76 -28.68 -13.17
C MET A 21 42.34 -29.63 -12.12
N LEU A 22 43.67 -29.66 -11.93
CA LEU A 22 44.30 -30.46 -10.87
C LEU A 22 43.90 -29.96 -9.47
N VAL A 23 43.82 -28.63 -9.29
CA VAL A 23 43.36 -28.00 -8.03
C VAL A 23 41.87 -28.25 -7.78
N LEU A 24 41.04 -28.24 -8.82
CA LEU A 24 39.60 -28.55 -8.71
C LEU A 24 39.34 -30.02 -8.36
N VAL A 25 40.11 -30.97 -8.93
CA VAL A 25 40.00 -32.40 -8.60
C VAL A 25 40.48 -32.69 -7.17
N VAL A 26 41.45 -31.93 -6.66
CA VAL A 26 41.91 -32.03 -5.26
C VAL A 26 40.90 -31.40 -4.29
N LEU A 27 40.21 -30.32 -4.68
CA LEU A 27 39.18 -29.67 -3.84
C LEU A 27 37.83 -30.41 -3.85
N GLN A 28 37.53 -31.23 -4.86
CA GLN A 28 36.27 -31.99 -4.94
C GLN A 28 36.28 -33.34 -4.21
N ARG A 29 37.40 -33.75 -3.60
CA ARG A 29 37.51 -35.04 -2.88
C ARG A 29 37.50 -34.93 -1.35
N ASP A 30 37.14 -33.77 -0.82
CA ASP A 30 36.98 -33.50 0.63
C ASP A 30 35.60 -33.90 1.20
N VAL A 31 34.84 -34.77 0.52
CA VAL A 31 33.60 -35.35 1.04
C VAL A 31 33.63 -36.88 0.87
N GLY A 32 34.19 -37.57 1.86
CA GLY A 32 34.12 -39.03 1.96
C GLY A 32 35.23 -39.59 2.85
N GLY A 33 34.87 -40.02 4.05
CA GLY A 33 35.83 -40.39 5.10
C GLY A 33 36.60 -41.69 4.89
N GLY A 34 37.67 -41.84 5.68
CA GLY A 34 38.29 -43.12 6.04
C GLY A 34 39.68 -43.38 5.44
N VAL A 35 40.66 -43.55 6.35
CA VAL A 35 42.00 -44.15 6.19
C VAL A 35 43.17 -43.18 5.89
N GLN A 36 44.09 -43.09 6.85
CA GLN A 36 45.39 -42.39 6.79
C GLN A 36 46.37 -43.15 5.88
N GLU A 37 46.88 -42.49 4.83
CA GLU A 37 48.07 -42.95 4.09
C GLU A 37 49.22 -41.92 4.14
N PRO A 38 50.50 -42.34 4.23
CA PRO A 38 51.62 -41.48 4.62
C PRO A 38 52.10 -40.49 3.54
N TRP A 39 51.66 -40.64 2.28
CA TRP A 39 52.07 -39.74 1.20
C TRP A 39 51.32 -38.38 1.23
N PHE A 40 50.21 -38.28 1.96
CA PHE A 40 49.45 -37.05 2.15
C PHE A 40 50.18 -36.02 3.04
N GLN A 41 51.03 -36.48 3.95
CA GLN A 41 51.87 -35.61 4.78
C GLN A 41 52.99 -34.95 3.98
N ASP A 42 53.55 -35.63 2.96
CA ASP A 42 54.58 -35.05 2.09
C ASP A 42 54.02 -33.94 1.17
N LEU A 43 52.75 -34.06 0.76
CA LEU A 43 52.06 -33.06 -0.04
C LEU A 43 51.56 -31.85 0.77
N SER A 44 51.18 -32.05 2.04
CA SER A 44 50.85 -30.94 2.96
C SER A 44 52.08 -30.10 3.31
N ASN A 45 53.23 -30.74 3.55
CA ASN A 45 54.48 -30.03 3.82
C ASN A 45 54.99 -29.24 2.59
N ARG A 46 54.78 -29.76 1.37
CA ARG A 46 55.09 -29.02 0.14
C ARG A 46 54.12 -27.87 -0.13
N LYS A 47 52.87 -27.96 0.33
CA LYS A 47 51.87 -26.87 0.26
C LYS A 47 52.26 -25.71 1.17
N GLU A 48 52.76 -25.99 2.38
CA GLU A 48 53.32 -24.95 3.26
C GLU A 48 54.61 -24.35 2.71
N GLN A 49 55.52 -25.15 2.13
CA GLN A 49 56.70 -24.62 1.44
C GLN A 49 56.36 -23.78 0.21
N MET A 50 55.34 -24.13 -0.57
CA MET A 50 54.87 -23.28 -1.68
C MET A 50 54.20 -22.00 -1.18
N LEU A 51 53.45 -22.05 -0.07
CA LEU A 51 52.87 -20.86 0.55
C LEU A 51 53.95 -19.95 1.14
N GLU A 52 55.03 -20.49 1.71
CA GLU A 52 56.19 -19.73 2.13
C GLU A 52 56.98 -19.15 0.95
N LEU A 53 57.12 -19.89 -0.17
CA LEU A 53 57.76 -19.38 -1.39
C LEU A 53 56.93 -18.27 -2.05
N VAL A 54 55.60 -18.39 -2.03
CA VAL A 54 54.68 -17.35 -2.54
C VAL A 54 54.64 -16.15 -1.59
N ARG A 55 54.67 -16.37 -0.27
CA ARG A 55 54.76 -15.29 0.74
C ARG A 55 56.14 -14.62 0.71
N GLY A 56 57.20 -15.36 0.43
CA GLY A 56 58.57 -14.87 0.23
C GLY A 56 58.73 -14.09 -1.09
N ALA A 57 58.07 -14.53 -2.16
CA ALA A 57 58.02 -13.80 -3.44
C ALA A 57 57.18 -12.52 -3.34
N MET A 58 56.09 -12.54 -2.54
CA MET A 58 55.29 -11.34 -2.25
C MET A 58 56.00 -10.37 -1.29
N ASN A 59 56.84 -10.86 -0.38
CA ASN A 59 57.67 -10.01 0.49
C ASN A 59 58.88 -9.40 -0.26
N ASN A 60 59.33 -9.99 -1.36
CA ASN A 60 60.47 -9.49 -2.16
C ASN A 60 60.08 -8.53 -3.30
N LEU A 61 58.78 -8.27 -3.52
CA LEU A 61 58.29 -7.21 -4.42
C LEU A 61 57.93 -5.91 -3.69
N ALA A 62 58.12 -5.85 -2.37
CA ALA A 62 57.83 -4.68 -1.56
C ALA A 62 59.08 -4.16 -0.87
N PHE A 63 59.94 -3.41 -1.57
CA PHE A 63 60.85 -2.47 -0.91
C PHE A 63 61.19 -1.27 -1.80
N GLN A 64 60.59 -0.11 -1.47
CA GLN A 64 61.25 1.20 -1.40
C GLN A 64 60.31 2.25 -0.76
N ILE A 65 60.04 2.13 0.55
CA ILE A 65 59.86 3.27 1.48
C ILE A 65 60.48 2.80 2.83
N PRO A 66 61.46 3.51 3.42
CA PRO A 66 62.25 2.96 4.53
C PRO A 66 61.65 3.22 5.92
N GLY A 67 61.82 2.22 6.80
CA GLY A 67 62.07 2.43 8.23
C GLY A 67 60.90 2.16 9.19
N GLN A 68 60.87 0.96 9.79
CA GLN A 68 60.30 0.78 11.14
C GLN A 68 61.14 1.57 12.15
N PRO A 69 60.49 2.15 13.17
CA PRO A 69 61.03 2.03 14.51
C PRO A 69 59.97 1.57 15.50
N GLY A 70 60.28 0.48 16.22
CA GLY A 70 59.91 0.27 17.62
C GLY A 70 58.43 0.23 18.02
N THR A 71 58.22 -0.10 19.28
CA THR A 71 57.06 0.31 20.09
C THR A 71 56.48 1.65 19.64
N PRO A 72 55.16 1.89 19.74
CA PRO A 72 54.70 3.25 19.98
C PRO A 72 55.31 3.65 21.33
N GLN A 73 56.48 4.28 21.26
CA GLN A 73 56.80 5.35 22.17
C GLN A 73 55.56 6.24 22.21
N ILE A 74 55.12 6.48 23.44
CA ILE A 74 54.37 7.66 23.85
C ILE A 74 54.64 8.77 22.83
N LEU A 75 53.60 9.27 22.16
CA LEU A 75 53.64 10.60 21.54
C LEU A 75 53.86 11.59 22.68
N SER A 76 55.12 11.71 23.08
CA SER A 76 55.68 12.83 23.79
C SER A 76 56.54 13.57 22.78
N GLU A 77 56.37 14.89 22.81
CA GLU A 77 57.08 15.96 22.08
C GLU A 77 56.39 16.38 20.76
N ASP A 78 55.88 17.60 20.59
CA ASP A 78 55.83 18.78 21.46
C ASP A 78 54.79 19.77 20.91
N ILE A 79 53.59 19.76 21.50
CA ILE A 79 52.97 21.00 21.98
C ILE A 79 52.55 20.67 23.41
N MET A 80 53.53 20.50 24.30
CA MET A 80 53.27 20.85 25.70
C MET A 80 52.91 22.32 25.67
N ASP A 81 51.61 22.60 25.66
CA ASP A 81 51.14 23.91 26.07
C ASP A 81 51.75 24.13 27.47
N LYS A 82 52.68 25.08 27.57
CA LYS A 82 53.38 25.42 28.83
C LYS A 82 52.41 25.83 29.95
N ASN A 83 51.12 25.94 29.63
CA ASN A 83 50.01 26.22 30.52
C ASN A 83 49.18 25.00 30.94
N CYS A 84 49.50 23.75 30.57
CA CYS A 84 48.67 22.60 30.94
C CYS A 84 48.90 22.19 32.42
N PRO A 85 47.93 22.38 33.33
CA PRO A 85 48.12 22.05 34.74
C PRO A 85 48.14 20.53 34.94
N SER A 86 49.16 20.02 35.65
CA SER A 86 49.25 18.60 36.01
C SER A 86 48.23 18.24 37.10
N GLY A 87 47.68 17.01 37.05
CA GLY A 87 46.78 16.48 38.08
C GLY A 87 45.33 16.34 37.61
N PHE A 88 44.42 16.18 38.58
CA PHE A 88 43.00 15.97 38.35
C PHE A 88 42.18 17.17 38.81
N TYR A 89 41.00 17.38 38.23
CA TYR A 89 40.05 18.35 38.75
C TYR A 89 39.62 17.96 40.18
N SER A 90 39.58 18.94 41.08
CA SER A 90 39.03 18.78 42.42
C SER A 90 37.50 18.95 42.40
N GLN A 91 36.81 18.48 43.44
CA GLN A 91 35.37 18.72 43.58
C GLN A 91 35.02 20.22 43.64
N ALA A 92 35.93 21.06 44.15
CA ALA A 92 35.75 22.50 44.15
C ALA A 92 35.81 23.10 42.74
N ASP A 93 36.65 22.56 41.85
CA ASP A 93 36.73 23.01 40.46
C ASP A 93 35.49 22.57 39.66
N LEU A 94 34.93 21.41 39.99
CA LEU A 94 33.74 20.83 39.34
C LEU A 94 32.42 21.26 39.99
N LYS A 95 32.42 22.35 40.76
CA LYS A 95 31.21 22.89 41.38
C LYS A 95 30.19 23.30 40.29
N PRO A 96 28.89 22.97 40.44
CA PRO A 96 27.87 23.36 39.47
C PRO A 96 27.69 24.87 39.41
N LEU A 97 27.18 25.36 38.28
CA LEU A 97 26.95 26.79 38.07
C LEU A 97 25.92 27.36 39.06
N LEU A 98 24.89 26.59 39.40
CA LEU A 98 23.86 26.97 40.36
C LEU A 98 23.71 25.87 41.42
N GLU A 99 23.94 26.19 42.70
CA GLU A 99 23.68 25.25 43.78
C GLU A 99 22.18 24.93 43.87
N ARG A 100 21.86 23.64 44.06
CA ARG A 100 20.48 23.20 44.21
C ARG A 100 19.98 23.61 45.61
N PRO A 101 18.82 24.28 45.72
CA PRO A 101 18.23 24.58 47.02
C PRO A 101 17.87 23.29 47.78
N PRO A 102 17.87 23.30 49.13
CA PRO A 102 17.45 22.14 49.91
C PRO A 102 15.98 21.80 49.58
N GLU A 103 15.73 20.52 49.28
CA GLU A 103 14.41 20.01 48.93
C GLU A 103 13.69 19.47 50.17
N ASP A 104 12.38 19.73 50.28
CA ASP A 104 11.54 19.07 51.28
C ASP A 104 11.31 17.60 50.88
N PRO A 105 11.77 16.61 51.67
CA PRO A 105 11.60 15.19 51.36
C PRO A 105 10.14 14.74 51.24
N LYS A 106 9.18 15.51 51.77
CA LYS A 106 7.74 15.24 51.68
C LYS A 106 7.08 15.88 50.47
N SER A 107 7.79 16.75 49.74
CA SER A 107 7.24 17.39 48.55
C SER A 107 6.98 16.39 47.43
N HIS A 108 6.02 16.70 46.56
CA HIS A 108 5.62 15.82 45.48
C HIS A 108 6.78 15.53 44.51
N GLY A 109 7.06 14.25 44.27
CA GLY A 109 8.13 13.80 43.37
C GLY A 109 9.55 14.03 43.90
N ALA A 110 9.70 14.37 45.19
CA ALA A 110 11.00 14.59 45.84
C ALA A 110 11.93 13.38 45.71
N GLY A 111 13.22 13.64 45.54
CA GLY A 111 14.22 12.58 45.34
C GLY A 111 13.99 11.70 44.11
N GLY A 112 13.21 12.17 43.12
CA GLY A 112 12.83 11.41 41.93
C GLY A 112 11.76 10.33 42.16
N SER A 113 11.03 10.40 43.27
CA SER A 113 9.92 9.48 43.59
C SER A 113 8.69 9.71 42.69
N ALA A 114 7.76 8.75 42.70
CA ALA A 114 6.52 8.87 41.94
C ALA A 114 5.58 9.92 42.57
N PHE A 115 4.96 10.74 41.74
CA PHE A 115 3.83 11.58 42.13
C PHE A 115 2.65 10.71 42.57
N GLN A 116 2.13 10.94 43.77
CA GLN A 116 0.96 10.25 44.31
C GLN A 116 -0.29 11.10 44.02
N GLU A 117 -1.29 10.48 43.39
CA GLU A 117 -2.57 11.13 43.08
C GLU A 117 -3.56 10.81 44.19
N ASP A 118 -3.74 11.73 45.13
CA ASP A 118 -4.72 11.58 46.22
C ASP A 118 -6.01 12.35 45.86
N ASN A 119 -7.14 11.64 45.72
CA ASN A 119 -8.50 12.17 45.57
C ASN A 119 -8.64 13.48 44.76
N LEU A 120 -8.35 13.42 43.46
CA LEU A 120 -8.49 14.56 42.55
C LEU A 120 -9.93 15.07 42.49
N THR A 121 -10.11 16.39 42.57
CA THR A 121 -11.41 17.03 42.31
C THR A 121 -11.79 16.91 40.82
N PRO A 122 -13.08 17.04 40.46
CA PRO A 122 -13.49 16.97 39.05
C PRO A 122 -12.77 17.96 38.12
N ASP A 123 -12.47 19.17 38.61
CA ASP A 123 -11.72 20.18 37.85
C ASP A 123 -10.25 19.79 37.65
N GLU A 124 -9.62 19.16 38.65
CA GLU A 124 -8.25 18.65 38.56
C GLU A 124 -8.13 17.42 37.64
N VAL A 125 -9.16 16.56 37.62
CA VAL A 125 -9.23 15.46 36.65
C VAL A 125 -9.29 16.01 35.23
N LYS A 126 -10.08 17.07 35.01
CA LYS A 126 -10.15 17.75 33.72
C LYS A 126 -8.81 18.40 33.33
N GLU A 127 -8.15 19.09 34.25
CA GLU A 127 -6.79 19.67 34.04
C GLU A 127 -5.79 18.57 33.62
N LYS A 128 -5.81 17.43 34.31
CA LYS A 128 -4.97 16.26 34.00
C LYS A 128 -5.25 15.70 32.61
N GLU A 129 -6.53 15.50 32.25
CA GLU A 129 -6.93 14.99 30.94
C GLU A 129 -6.55 15.94 29.80
N GLU A 130 -6.72 17.25 29.99
CA GLU A 130 -6.30 18.28 29.03
C GLU A 130 -4.78 18.29 28.85
N GLY A 131 -4.02 18.21 29.95
CA GLY A 131 -2.56 18.13 29.93
C GLY A 131 -2.05 16.87 29.22
N MET A 132 -2.65 15.72 29.53
CA MET A 132 -2.34 14.43 28.88
C MET A 132 -2.64 14.46 27.38
N THR A 133 -3.75 15.09 26.98
CA THR A 133 -4.12 15.23 25.57
C THR A 133 -3.17 16.16 24.82
N ARG A 134 -2.78 17.29 25.44
CA ARG A 134 -1.94 18.31 24.80
C ARG A 134 -0.49 17.89 24.68
N HIS A 135 0.08 17.27 25.72
CA HIS A 135 1.51 17.01 25.82
C HIS A 135 1.88 15.52 25.72
N CYS A 136 0.89 14.61 25.72
CA CYS A 136 1.09 13.15 25.73
C CYS A 136 1.88 12.64 26.97
N PHE A 137 1.86 13.40 28.06
CA PHE A 137 2.32 13.03 29.40
C PHE A 137 1.51 13.79 30.45
N ASN A 138 1.56 13.36 31.71
CA ASN A 138 0.82 13.96 32.81
C ASN A 138 1.39 15.34 33.21
N GLN A 139 0.97 16.38 32.48
CA GLN A 139 1.37 17.76 32.76
C GLN A 139 0.94 18.18 34.19
N PHE A 140 -0.22 17.74 34.66
CA PHE A 140 -0.73 18.04 36.00
C PHE A 140 0.25 17.63 37.11
N ALA A 141 0.82 16.42 37.00
CA ALA A 141 1.87 15.96 37.90
C ALA A 141 3.14 16.81 37.75
N SER A 142 3.58 17.06 36.51
CA SER A 142 4.77 17.89 36.26
C SER A 142 4.63 19.30 36.85
N ASP A 143 3.49 19.95 36.74
CA ASP A 143 3.30 21.33 37.19
C ASP A 143 3.34 21.45 38.73
N ARG A 144 3.07 20.35 39.45
CA ARG A 144 3.11 20.27 40.92
C ARG A 144 4.44 19.73 41.49
N ILE A 145 5.32 19.24 40.62
CA ILE A 145 6.67 18.80 40.98
C ILE A 145 7.64 19.98 40.85
N SER A 146 8.48 20.18 41.86
CA SER A 146 9.48 21.25 41.88
C SER A 146 10.37 21.27 40.62
N LEU A 147 10.67 22.47 40.11
CA LEU A 147 11.66 22.67 39.04
C LEU A 147 13.09 22.36 39.50
N HIS A 148 13.32 22.39 40.82
CA HIS A 148 14.62 22.21 41.47
C HIS A 148 14.78 20.83 42.13
N ARG A 149 13.88 19.89 41.85
CA ARG A 149 13.84 18.62 42.57
C ARG A 149 15.19 17.91 42.58
N SER A 150 15.52 17.27 43.69
CA SER A 150 16.69 16.39 43.73
C SER A 150 16.31 15.02 43.17
N LEU A 151 17.31 14.27 42.70
CA LEU A 151 17.14 12.87 42.31
C LEU A 151 17.64 11.92 43.41
N GLY A 152 17.73 12.41 44.66
CA GLY A 152 18.26 11.71 45.83
C GLY A 152 19.76 11.39 45.73
N GLU A 153 20.17 10.38 46.48
CA GLU A 153 21.56 9.89 46.52
C GLU A 153 22.06 9.38 45.17
N ASP A 154 23.37 9.49 44.93
CA ASP A 154 24.02 8.97 43.74
C ASP A 154 24.11 7.43 43.82
N THR A 155 23.33 6.76 42.99
CA THR A 155 23.21 5.29 42.97
C THR A 155 23.95 4.66 41.77
N ARG A 156 24.84 5.41 41.12
CA ARG A 156 25.70 4.88 40.05
C ARG A 156 26.74 3.89 40.59
N PRO A 157 27.36 3.08 39.72
CA PRO A 157 28.49 2.23 40.10
C PRO A 157 29.62 3.03 40.78
N PRO A 158 30.28 2.48 41.82
CA PRO A 158 31.32 3.20 42.57
C PRO A 158 32.43 3.78 41.70
N GLU A 159 32.84 3.05 40.66
CA GLU A 159 33.87 3.52 39.71
C GLU A 159 33.46 4.78 38.95
N CYS A 160 32.16 5.02 38.75
CA CYS A 160 31.65 6.23 38.12
C CYS A 160 31.66 7.42 39.10
N VAL A 161 31.32 7.17 40.36
CA VAL A 161 31.28 8.20 41.42
C VAL A 161 32.71 8.63 41.79
N GLU A 162 33.65 7.69 41.84
CA GLU A 162 35.05 7.92 42.20
C GLU A 162 35.92 8.37 41.00
N ARG A 163 35.36 8.43 39.78
CA ARG A 163 36.08 8.78 38.57
C ARG A 163 36.67 10.20 38.66
N LYS A 164 37.98 10.31 38.43
CA LYS A 164 38.69 11.58 38.37
C LYS A 164 39.05 11.95 36.93
N PHE A 165 38.89 13.22 36.59
CA PHE A 165 39.20 13.75 35.26
C PHE A 165 40.53 14.49 35.26
N ARG A 166 41.40 14.17 34.29
CA ARG A 166 42.69 14.85 34.13
C ARG A 166 42.45 16.28 33.68
N ARG A 167 43.28 17.21 34.18
CA ARG A 167 43.28 18.59 33.67
C ARG A 167 44.08 18.77 32.38
N CYS A 168 44.80 17.74 31.96
CA CYS A 168 45.58 17.73 30.74
C CYS A 168 45.38 16.43 29.95
N PRO A 169 44.93 16.50 28.68
CA PRO A 169 44.27 17.66 28.05
C PRO A 169 43.06 18.18 28.88
N PRO A 170 42.76 19.50 28.88
CA PRO A 170 41.68 20.07 29.67
C PRO A 170 40.31 19.61 29.16
N LEU A 171 39.32 19.58 30.05
CA LEU A 171 37.95 19.33 29.65
C LEU A 171 37.42 20.55 28.86
N PRO A 172 36.87 20.34 27.65
CA PRO A 172 36.43 21.41 26.78
C PRO A 172 35.12 22.02 27.28
N THR A 173 34.86 23.25 26.84
CA THR A 173 33.58 23.91 27.14
C THR A 173 32.46 23.36 26.26
N THR A 174 31.22 23.33 26.79
CA THR A 174 30.05 22.90 26.03
C THR A 174 28.97 23.98 25.92
N SER A 175 28.35 24.09 24.75
CA SER A 175 27.05 24.73 24.56
C SER A 175 25.95 23.68 24.60
N VAL A 176 25.04 23.79 25.57
CA VAL A 176 23.88 22.91 25.67
C VAL A 176 22.77 23.44 24.78
N ILE A 177 22.30 22.65 23.82
CA ILE A 177 21.25 23.04 22.86
C ILE A 177 19.99 22.26 23.17
N ILE A 178 18.92 22.97 23.53
CA ILE A 178 17.61 22.39 23.85
C ILE A 178 16.61 22.94 22.83
N VAL A 179 16.08 22.06 21.99
CA VAL A 179 15.03 22.41 21.03
C VAL A 179 13.66 22.13 21.65
N PHE A 180 12.71 23.05 21.47
CA PHE A 180 11.35 22.87 21.95
C PHE A 180 10.31 23.39 20.95
N HIS A 181 9.13 22.78 20.98
CA HIS A 181 7.94 23.22 20.24
C HIS A 181 6.70 22.91 21.08
N ASN A 182 6.01 23.94 21.57
CA ASN A 182 4.82 23.81 22.42
C ASN A 182 5.04 22.91 23.66
N GLU A 183 6.23 22.99 24.26
CA GLU A 183 6.55 22.21 25.47
C GLU A 183 5.90 22.81 26.72
N ALA A 184 5.60 21.97 27.71
CA ALA A 184 5.08 22.44 29.00
C ALA A 184 6.14 23.27 29.75
N TRP A 185 5.72 24.41 30.31
CA TRP A 185 6.60 25.33 31.05
C TRP A 185 7.40 24.63 32.16
N SER A 186 6.72 23.81 32.97
CA SER A 186 7.35 23.09 34.09
C SER A 186 8.45 22.15 33.62
N THR A 187 8.20 21.41 32.55
CA THR A 187 9.13 20.40 32.05
C THR A 187 10.33 21.04 31.32
N LEU A 188 10.09 22.08 30.50
CA LEU A 188 11.14 22.85 29.84
C LEU A 188 12.10 23.47 30.85
N LEU A 189 11.57 24.18 31.85
CA LEU A 189 12.41 24.83 32.85
C LEU A 189 13.06 23.84 33.81
N ARG A 190 12.41 22.73 34.16
CA ARG A 190 13.06 21.67 34.95
C ARG A 190 14.29 21.12 34.23
N THR A 191 14.23 20.97 32.91
CA THR A 191 15.40 20.59 32.10
C THR A 191 16.53 21.62 32.23
N VAL A 192 16.22 22.91 32.06
CA VAL A 192 17.19 24.00 32.19
C VAL A 192 17.83 24.05 33.58
N TYR A 193 17.01 24.01 34.64
CA TYR A 193 17.51 24.00 36.01
C TYR A 193 18.29 22.73 36.32
N SER A 194 17.87 21.58 35.81
CA SER A 194 18.60 20.33 35.98
C SER A 194 20.02 20.43 35.40
N VAL A 195 20.18 21.01 34.20
CA VAL A 195 21.49 21.29 33.60
C VAL A 195 22.30 22.25 34.48
N LEU A 196 21.72 23.37 34.93
CA LEU A 196 22.40 24.36 35.77
C LEU A 196 22.86 23.79 37.13
N HIS A 197 22.09 22.87 37.71
CA HIS A 197 22.36 22.26 39.01
C HIS A 197 23.39 21.12 38.95
N THR A 198 23.61 20.54 37.78
CA THR A 198 24.44 19.32 37.64
C THR A 198 25.67 19.52 36.77
N SER A 199 25.72 20.59 35.96
CA SER A 199 26.85 20.86 35.07
C SER A 199 27.87 21.77 35.76
N PRO A 200 29.16 21.40 35.79
CA PRO A 200 30.20 22.24 36.35
C PRO A 200 30.29 23.62 35.68
N ALA A 201 30.45 24.67 36.48
CA ALA A 201 30.46 26.06 36.02
C ALA A 201 31.56 26.34 34.97
N ILE A 202 32.71 25.67 35.10
CA ILE A 202 33.84 25.83 34.18
C ILE A 202 33.62 25.18 32.81
N LEU A 203 32.69 24.23 32.71
CA LEU A 203 32.42 23.47 31.48
C LEU A 203 31.20 24.01 30.74
N LEU A 204 30.21 24.54 31.45
CA LEU A 204 28.98 25.06 30.84
C LEU A 204 29.18 26.48 30.31
N ARG A 205 29.37 26.61 28.99
CA ARG A 205 29.55 27.91 28.34
C ARG A 205 28.24 28.69 28.24
N GLU A 206 27.19 28.01 27.79
CA GLU A 206 25.86 28.58 27.56
C GLU A 206 24.80 27.48 27.40
N ILE A 207 23.54 27.86 27.59
CA ILE A 207 22.36 27.04 27.26
C ILE A 207 21.57 27.78 26.18
N ILE A 208 21.43 27.17 25.01
CA ILE A 208 20.68 27.71 23.88
C ILE A 208 19.33 26.99 23.80
N LEU A 209 18.27 27.71 24.12
CA LEU A 209 16.89 27.29 23.92
C LEU A 209 16.44 27.67 22.51
N VAL A 210 16.19 26.68 21.65
CA VAL A 210 15.73 26.93 20.27
C VAL A 210 14.24 26.65 20.18
N ASP A 211 13.46 27.70 19.94
CA ASP A 211 12.02 27.61 19.72
C ASP A 211 11.72 27.33 18.24
N ASP A 212 11.21 26.13 17.94
CA ASP A 212 10.74 25.73 16.60
C ASP A 212 9.29 26.20 16.38
N ALA A 213 9.09 27.52 16.39
CA ALA A 213 7.80 28.19 16.17
C ALA A 213 6.66 27.68 17.08
N SER A 214 6.85 27.75 18.39
CA SER A 214 5.78 27.51 19.37
C SER A 214 4.63 28.51 19.21
N THR A 215 3.41 28.07 19.53
CA THR A 215 2.16 28.86 19.47
C THR A 215 1.68 29.31 20.85
N SER A 216 2.19 28.70 21.92
CA SER A 216 1.78 29.00 23.30
C SER A 216 2.31 30.36 23.77
N GLY A 217 1.41 31.26 24.20
CA GLY A 217 1.76 32.62 24.64
C GLY A 217 2.86 32.70 25.72
N HIS A 218 2.84 31.78 26.69
CA HIS A 218 3.83 31.73 27.79
C HIS A 218 5.26 31.40 27.33
N LEU A 219 5.42 30.79 26.15
CA LEU A 219 6.74 30.44 25.63
C LEU A 219 7.41 31.60 24.88
N HIS A 220 6.73 32.73 24.67
CA HIS A 220 7.30 33.91 23.98
C HIS A 220 7.92 34.89 24.98
N SER A 221 7.35 36.09 25.13
CA SER A 221 7.91 37.17 25.93
C SER A 221 8.14 36.79 27.39
N GLN A 222 7.23 36.00 27.97
CA GLN A 222 7.35 35.54 29.36
C GLN A 222 8.58 34.65 29.57
N LEU A 223 8.85 33.73 28.63
CA LEU A 223 10.07 32.91 28.67
C LEU A 223 11.33 33.77 28.50
N ASP A 224 11.31 34.71 27.55
CA ASP A 224 12.44 35.60 27.27
C ASP A 224 12.78 36.49 28.49
N GLU A 225 11.78 36.95 29.24
CA GLU A 225 11.98 37.70 30.48
C GLU A 225 12.49 36.81 31.61
N TYR A 226 11.92 35.61 31.76
CA TYR A 226 12.30 34.68 32.81
C TYR A 226 13.77 34.25 32.70
N VAL A 227 14.21 33.86 31.50
CA VAL A 227 15.56 33.32 31.29
C VAL A 227 16.66 34.38 31.32
N LYS A 228 16.35 35.67 31.15
CA LYS A 228 17.32 36.77 31.31
C LYS A 228 17.98 36.76 32.70
N MET A 229 17.25 36.34 33.73
CA MET A 229 17.77 36.25 35.10
C MET A 229 18.88 35.19 35.24
N LEU A 230 18.88 34.17 34.38
CA LEU A 230 19.82 33.04 34.45
C LEU A 230 21.17 33.33 33.77
N LYS A 231 21.32 34.47 33.07
CA LYS A 231 22.53 35.02 32.39
C LYS A 231 23.22 34.15 31.33
N VAL A 232 23.33 32.84 31.52
CA VAL A 232 23.96 31.88 30.60
C VAL A 232 22.96 31.25 29.62
N VAL A 233 21.67 31.55 29.78
CA VAL A 233 20.59 30.99 28.96
C VAL A 233 20.18 32.00 27.89
N LYS A 234 20.14 31.57 26.63
CA LYS A 234 19.71 32.37 25.48
C LYS A 234 18.59 31.66 24.74
N VAL A 235 17.58 32.42 24.32
CA VAL A 235 16.53 31.92 23.44
C VAL A 235 16.81 32.34 21.99
N VAL A 236 16.72 31.37 21.08
CA VAL A 236 16.82 31.57 19.63
C VAL A 236 15.49 31.15 19.02
N ARG A 237 14.90 32.03 18.22
CA ARG A 237 13.55 31.84 17.66
C ARG A 237 13.62 31.47 16.20
N GLN A 238 13.03 30.34 15.83
CA GLN A 238 12.75 30.01 14.45
C GLN A 238 11.36 30.52 14.08
N LYS A 239 11.28 31.39 13.06
CA LYS A 239 10.03 32.08 12.69
C LYS A 239 8.95 31.15 12.14
N GLU A 240 9.37 30.07 11.49
CA GLU A 240 8.49 29.07 10.87
C GLU A 240 8.84 27.71 11.42
N ARG A 241 7.83 26.83 11.49
CA ARG A 241 8.01 25.46 11.96
C ARG A 241 8.71 24.61 10.90
N LYS A 242 9.97 24.28 11.13
CA LYS A 242 10.80 23.48 10.20
C LYS A 242 11.29 22.18 10.82
N GLY A 243 11.11 21.99 12.12
CA GLY A 243 11.42 20.74 12.81
C GLY A 243 12.69 20.77 13.65
N LEU A 244 12.89 19.66 14.35
CA LEU A 244 14.03 19.39 15.23
C LEU A 244 15.37 19.59 14.51
N ILE A 245 15.49 19.07 13.29
CA ILE A 245 16.76 19.05 12.55
C ILE A 245 17.22 20.48 12.25
N THR A 246 16.34 21.29 11.67
CA THR A 246 16.65 22.70 11.34
C THR A 246 16.91 23.51 12.60
N ALA A 247 16.13 23.28 13.67
CA ALA A 247 16.32 23.95 14.94
C ALA A 247 17.65 23.58 15.60
N ARG A 248 18.09 22.32 15.54
CA ARG A 248 19.42 21.90 16.03
C ARG A 248 20.56 22.54 15.23
N LEU A 249 20.43 22.62 13.90
CA LEU A 249 21.40 23.32 13.05
C LEU A 249 21.46 24.81 13.40
N LEU A 250 20.31 25.44 13.67
CA LEU A 250 20.23 26.83 14.11
C LEU A 250 20.86 27.04 15.49
N GLY A 251 20.66 26.10 16.43
CA GLY A 251 21.34 26.11 17.73
C GLY A 251 22.86 25.97 17.58
N ALA A 252 23.30 25.01 16.77
CA ALA A 252 24.72 24.75 16.51
C ALA A 252 25.42 25.95 15.85
N SER A 253 24.76 26.66 14.94
CA SER A 253 25.33 27.85 14.30
C SER A 253 25.53 29.02 15.27
N HIS A 254 24.76 29.08 16.36
CA HIS A 254 24.89 30.11 17.39
C HIS A 254 25.78 29.71 18.57
N ALA A 255 26.14 28.43 18.67
CA ALA A 255 26.96 27.89 19.75
C ALA A 255 28.40 28.41 19.70
N GLN A 256 28.93 28.78 20.87
CA GLN A 256 30.30 29.25 21.09
C GLN A 256 31.19 28.21 21.77
N GLY A 257 30.61 27.20 22.41
CA GLY A 257 31.33 26.11 23.04
C GLY A 257 32.04 25.22 22.04
N GLU A 258 33.10 24.57 22.50
CA GLU A 258 33.89 23.62 21.70
C GLU A 258 33.11 22.32 21.45
N ILE A 259 32.27 21.92 22.41
CA ILE A 259 31.39 20.75 22.33
C ILE A 259 29.93 21.18 22.26
N LEU A 260 29.17 20.57 21.35
CA LEU A 260 27.71 20.69 21.30
C LEU A 260 27.09 19.56 22.10
N THR A 261 26.28 19.88 23.11
CA THR A 261 25.51 18.88 23.87
C THR A 261 24.03 19.09 23.61
N PHE A 262 23.41 18.17 22.88
CA PHE A 262 21.99 18.24 22.57
C PHE A 262 21.18 17.52 23.66
N LEU A 263 20.10 18.17 24.11
CA LEU A 263 19.12 17.59 25.03
C LEU A 263 17.71 17.92 24.53
N ASP A 264 16.76 17.03 24.81
CA ASP A 264 15.34 17.33 24.61
C ASP A 264 14.81 18.19 25.77
N ALA A 265 13.69 18.90 25.54
CA ALA A 265 13.10 19.83 26.51
C ALA A 265 12.39 19.17 27.72
N HIS A 266 12.48 17.85 27.85
CA HIS A 266 11.84 17.04 28.89
C HIS A 266 12.81 16.01 29.47
N CYS A 267 13.96 16.52 29.92
CA CYS A 267 15.03 15.72 30.50
C CYS A 267 15.37 16.16 31.93
N GLU A 268 15.93 15.24 32.71
CA GLU A 268 16.54 15.55 34.01
C GLU A 268 17.92 14.89 34.09
N CYS A 269 18.96 15.69 34.25
CA CYS A 269 20.33 15.26 34.36
C CYS A 269 20.61 14.67 35.74
N PHE A 270 21.27 13.51 35.78
CA PHE A 270 21.73 12.92 37.04
C PHE A 270 23.08 13.53 37.46
N HIS A 271 23.56 13.17 38.65
CA HIS A 271 24.84 13.65 39.17
C HIS A 271 25.99 13.24 38.24
N GLY A 272 26.95 14.14 38.01
CA GLY A 272 28.18 13.88 37.25
C GLY A 272 27.97 13.33 35.83
N TRP A 273 26.94 13.81 35.12
CA TRP A 273 26.58 13.33 33.78
C TRP A 273 27.47 13.92 32.68
N LEU A 274 27.94 15.17 32.83
CA LEU A 274 28.54 15.91 31.72
C LEU A 274 30.03 15.56 31.52
N GLU A 275 30.77 15.44 32.62
CA GLU A 275 32.22 15.25 32.63
C GLU A 275 32.66 13.96 31.91
N PRO A 276 32.00 12.80 32.09
CA PRO A 276 32.33 11.58 31.34
C PRO A 276 32.18 11.74 29.82
N LEU A 277 31.18 12.49 29.36
CA LEU A 277 30.94 12.74 27.94
C LEU A 277 32.07 13.60 27.35
N LEU A 278 32.38 14.72 28.00
CA LEU A 278 33.41 15.65 27.54
C LEU A 278 34.80 15.01 27.58
N ALA A 279 35.12 14.27 28.66
CA ALA A 279 36.38 13.56 28.78
C ALA A 279 36.59 12.56 27.63
N ARG A 280 35.53 11.86 27.21
CA ARG A 280 35.64 10.89 26.13
C ARG A 280 35.90 11.55 24.77
N ILE A 281 35.28 12.70 24.49
CA ILE A 281 35.55 13.44 23.24
C ILE A 281 36.99 13.96 23.20
N VAL A 282 37.58 14.28 24.36
CA VAL A 282 38.99 14.67 24.41
C VAL A 282 39.92 13.49 24.11
N GLU A 283 39.61 12.30 24.62
CA GLU A 283 40.37 11.08 24.31
C GLU A 283 40.23 10.65 22.85
N GLU A 284 39.03 10.80 22.28
CA GLU A 284 38.71 10.45 20.90
C GLU A 284 37.86 11.57 20.26
N PRO A 285 38.49 12.56 19.57
CA PRO A 285 37.79 13.71 19.01
C PRO A 285 36.72 13.38 17.97
N LYS A 286 36.79 12.18 17.36
CA LYS A 286 35.81 11.67 16.39
C LYS A 286 34.73 10.80 17.04
N ALA A 287 34.69 10.73 18.37
CA ALA A 287 33.62 10.06 19.12
C ALA A 287 32.38 10.95 19.23
N VAL A 288 31.22 10.37 18.95
CA VAL A 288 29.91 10.93 19.24
C VAL A 288 29.36 10.14 20.42
N VAL A 289 29.19 10.82 21.56
CA VAL A 289 28.96 10.17 22.85
C VAL A 289 27.56 10.49 23.35
N SER A 290 26.85 9.46 23.82
CA SER A 290 25.49 9.58 24.36
C SER A 290 25.48 9.16 25.84
N PRO A 291 24.68 9.81 26.71
CA PRO A 291 24.44 9.31 28.05
C PRO A 291 23.72 7.95 28.03
N GLU A 292 23.79 7.21 29.12
CA GLU A 292 22.79 6.21 29.44
C GLU A 292 21.45 6.92 29.73
N ILE A 293 20.51 6.75 28.81
CA ILE A 293 19.19 7.39 28.89
C ILE A 293 18.29 6.52 29.76
N THR A 294 17.87 7.07 30.90
CA THR A 294 16.90 6.41 31.78
C THR A 294 15.49 6.99 31.61
N THR A 295 14.48 6.24 32.04
CA THR A 295 13.07 6.64 31.89
C THR A 295 12.61 7.52 33.05
N ILE A 296 12.00 8.64 32.71
CA ILE A 296 11.08 9.39 33.58
C ILE A 296 9.67 8.94 33.20
N ASP A 297 8.92 8.37 34.15
CA ASP A 297 7.58 7.85 33.89
C ASP A 297 6.63 8.98 33.46
N LEU A 298 5.96 8.80 32.32
CA LEU A 298 5.10 9.83 31.73
C LEU A 298 3.83 10.11 32.53
N ASN A 299 3.40 9.20 33.43
CA ASN A 299 2.18 9.33 34.21
C ASN A 299 2.45 9.92 35.60
N ASN A 300 3.54 9.54 36.25
CA ASN A 300 3.82 9.96 37.64
C ASN A 300 5.20 10.64 37.82
N PHE A 301 5.96 10.84 36.75
CA PHE A 301 7.27 11.51 36.77
C PHE A 301 8.33 10.86 37.69
N LYS A 302 8.16 9.58 38.04
CA LYS A 302 9.18 8.80 38.74
C LYS A 302 10.43 8.68 37.87
N PHE A 303 11.59 8.99 38.45
CA PHE A 303 12.88 8.82 37.81
C PHE A 303 13.43 7.42 38.08
N ASN A 304 13.70 6.65 37.04
CA ASN A 304 14.33 5.33 37.18
C ASN A 304 15.84 5.49 37.43
N LYS A 305 16.24 5.42 38.70
CA LYS A 305 17.64 5.63 39.09
C LYS A 305 18.55 4.49 38.61
N PRO A 306 19.83 4.79 38.27
CA PRO A 306 20.83 3.76 38.04
C PRO A 306 21.02 2.92 39.32
N SER A 307 21.49 1.68 39.19
CA SER A 307 21.77 0.80 40.33
C SER A 307 23.25 0.50 40.40
N ALA A 308 23.85 0.58 41.60
CA ALA A 308 25.29 0.42 41.80
C ALA A 308 25.84 -0.95 41.38
N ASN A 309 24.98 -1.98 41.37
CA ASN A 309 25.33 -3.34 40.96
C ASN A 309 24.86 -3.67 39.54
N ALA A 310 24.06 -2.80 38.92
CA ALA A 310 23.58 -3.02 37.56
C ALA A 310 24.62 -2.47 36.58
N ARG A 311 25.01 -3.31 35.62
CA ARG A 311 25.89 -2.90 34.53
C ARG A 311 25.03 -2.34 33.39
N ALA A 312 25.56 -1.44 32.58
CA ALA A 312 24.84 -1.03 31.38
C ALA A 312 24.58 -2.27 30.52
N HIS A 313 23.30 -2.56 30.29
CA HIS A 313 22.88 -3.79 29.63
C HIS A 313 22.52 -3.57 28.17
N ASN A 314 22.22 -2.33 27.76
CA ASN A 314 21.66 -2.05 26.45
C ASN A 314 22.56 -1.16 25.59
N ARG A 315 22.56 -1.43 24.29
CA ARG A 315 23.07 -0.55 23.24
C ARG A 315 21.95 -0.29 22.22
N GLY A 316 22.07 0.78 21.45
CA GLY A 316 21.10 1.12 20.43
C GLY A 316 21.30 0.32 19.13
N ASN A 317 20.20 -0.08 18.51
CA ASN A 317 20.18 -0.77 17.22
C ASN A 317 19.15 -0.14 16.26
N PHE A 318 19.01 -0.74 15.10
CA PHE A 318 17.95 -0.42 14.15
C PHE A 318 17.30 -1.70 13.64
N ASP A 319 16.01 -1.63 13.37
CA ASP A 319 15.32 -2.66 12.59
C ASP A 319 15.39 -2.34 11.09
N TRP A 320 15.01 -3.31 10.26
CA TRP A 320 14.99 -3.11 8.80
C TRP A 320 13.79 -2.27 8.30
N SER A 321 12.99 -1.72 9.20
CA SER A 321 12.02 -0.64 8.95
C SER A 321 12.62 0.74 9.26
N LEU A 322 13.92 0.80 9.58
CA LEU A 322 14.68 1.99 9.97
C LEU A 322 14.13 2.68 11.23
N THR A 323 13.62 1.87 12.15
CA THR A 323 13.20 2.28 13.49
C THR A 323 14.34 2.02 14.47
N PHE A 324 14.61 2.98 15.35
CA PHE A 324 15.57 2.82 16.44
C PHE A 324 15.03 1.86 17.51
N GLY A 325 15.92 1.04 18.07
CA GLY A 325 15.62 0.14 19.18
C GLY A 325 16.78 -0.01 20.16
N TRP A 326 16.54 -0.81 21.20
CA TRP A 326 17.53 -1.16 22.22
C TRP A 326 17.75 -2.67 22.23
N GLU A 327 19.00 -3.11 22.37
CA GLU A 327 19.37 -4.53 22.51
C GLU A 327 20.46 -4.73 23.54
N ALA A 328 20.58 -5.98 24.03
CA ALA A 328 21.62 -6.33 24.99
C ALA A 328 23.03 -6.22 24.38
N ILE A 329 24.00 -5.81 25.19
CA ILE A 329 25.41 -5.76 24.78
C ILE A 329 25.94 -7.19 24.56
N PRO A 330 26.60 -7.50 23.42
CA PRO A 330 27.18 -8.82 23.18
C PRO A 330 28.28 -9.18 24.19
N LEU A 331 28.40 -10.47 24.51
CA LEU A 331 29.35 -10.99 25.50
C LEU A 331 30.81 -10.60 25.21
N TYR A 332 31.24 -10.59 23.94
CA TYR A 332 32.61 -10.20 23.60
C TYR A 332 32.88 -8.71 23.86
N GLU A 333 31.88 -7.85 23.68
CA GLU A 333 32.01 -6.41 23.93
C GLU A 333 31.94 -6.15 25.43
N GLN A 334 31.10 -6.90 26.15
CA GLN A 334 31.07 -6.89 27.60
C GLN A 334 32.40 -7.39 28.21
N ALA A 335 33.07 -8.36 27.59
CA ALA A 335 34.37 -8.86 28.03
C ALA A 335 35.53 -7.87 27.81
N LYS A 336 35.42 -6.97 26.82
CA LYS A 336 36.39 -5.88 26.61
C LYS A 336 36.28 -4.80 27.68
N ARG A 337 35.10 -4.65 28.30
CA ARG A 337 34.82 -3.65 29.33
C ARG A 337 35.28 -4.18 30.69
N LYS A 338 36.26 -3.51 31.28
CA LYS A 338 36.76 -3.87 32.62
C LYS A 338 35.81 -3.39 33.73
N ASP A 339 35.25 -2.19 33.54
CA ASP A 339 34.35 -1.50 34.46
C ASP A 339 33.37 -0.58 33.70
N GLU A 340 32.45 0.07 34.39
CA GLU A 340 31.41 0.92 33.77
C GLU A 340 31.92 2.29 33.28
N THR A 341 33.19 2.64 33.51
CA THR A 341 33.81 3.85 32.95
C THR A 341 34.15 3.71 31.47
N TYR A 342 34.24 2.47 30.98
CA TYR A 342 34.52 2.15 29.58
C TYR A 342 33.28 2.40 28.71
N PRO A 343 33.46 3.02 27.53
CA PRO A 343 32.37 3.28 26.60
C PRO A 343 31.76 1.99 26.06
N VAL A 344 30.47 2.04 25.76
CA VAL A 344 29.74 0.99 25.05
C VAL A 344 29.63 1.40 23.59
N LYS A 345 30.29 0.67 22.69
CA LYS A 345 30.13 0.88 21.24
C LYS A 345 28.71 0.51 20.82
N THR A 346 28.03 1.45 20.19
CA THR A 346 26.62 1.31 19.82
C THR A 346 26.44 1.41 18.30
N PRO A 347 25.80 0.42 17.65
CA PRO A 347 25.50 0.49 16.21
C PRO A 347 24.70 1.75 15.85
N ALA A 348 23.64 2.04 16.61
CA ALA A 348 22.85 3.25 16.48
C ALA A 348 22.66 3.93 17.83
N PHE A 349 22.29 5.21 17.82
CA PHE A 349 21.93 5.96 19.02
C PHE A 349 20.53 6.57 18.91
N ALA A 350 19.92 6.92 20.05
CA ALA A 350 18.59 7.52 20.07
C ALA A 350 18.57 8.91 19.39
N GLY A 351 19.70 9.63 19.41
CA GLY A 351 19.86 10.92 18.77
C GLY A 351 19.21 12.10 19.50
N GLY A 352 18.34 11.86 20.49
CA GLY A 352 17.79 12.92 21.36
C GLY A 352 18.86 13.60 22.21
N LEU A 353 19.68 12.79 22.89
CA LEU A 353 20.66 13.22 23.86
C LEU A 353 22.07 12.76 23.47
N PHE A 354 22.99 13.68 23.20
CA PHE A 354 24.39 13.36 22.89
C PHE A 354 25.29 14.60 22.92
N SER A 355 26.59 14.36 23.04
CA SER A 355 27.63 15.37 22.90
C SER A 355 28.56 15.05 21.73
N ILE A 356 28.99 16.08 21.01
CA ILE A 356 29.91 15.97 19.87
C ILE A 356 30.79 17.22 19.78
N SER A 357 32.05 17.06 19.36
CA SER A 357 32.90 18.20 18.99
C SER A 357 32.24 19.04 17.91
N LYS A 358 32.16 20.36 18.11
CA LYS A 358 31.58 21.27 17.12
C LYS A 358 32.32 21.20 15.78
N ALA A 359 33.65 21.17 15.82
CA ALA A 359 34.47 21.04 14.63
C ALA A 359 34.21 19.71 13.91
N TYR A 360 34.10 18.61 14.66
CA TYR A 360 33.79 17.32 14.07
C TYR A 360 32.35 17.26 13.52
N PHE A 361 31.39 17.87 14.20
CA PHE A 361 30.00 17.98 13.74
C PHE A 361 29.91 18.68 12.38
N GLU A 362 30.71 19.72 12.17
CA GLU A 362 30.83 20.41 10.88
C GLU A 362 31.59 19.57 9.83
N GLU A 363 32.73 18.96 10.19
CA GLU A 363 33.54 18.09 9.32
C GLU A 363 32.72 16.92 8.76
N ILE A 364 31.95 16.25 9.62
CA ILE A 364 31.15 15.08 9.27
C ILE A 364 29.87 15.47 8.51
N GLY A 365 29.65 16.76 8.24
CA GLY A 365 28.54 17.30 7.44
C GLY A 365 27.22 17.41 8.21
N THR A 366 27.28 17.84 9.47
CA THR A 366 26.15 18.24 10.33
C THR A 366 24.93 17.30 10.26
N TYR A 367 23.77 17.78 9.80
CA TYR A 367 22.59 16.99 9.43
C TYR A 367 22.24 17.24 7.96
N ASP A 368 21.44 16.36 7.37
CA ASP A 368 20.82 16.61 6.06
C ASP A 368 19.75 17.72 6.18
N ASP A 369 20.05 18.91 5.67
CA ASP A 369 19.21 20.12 5.75
C ASP A 369 17.87 19.98 5.00
N LYS A 370 17.72 18.93 4.19
CA LYS A 370 16.48 18.63 3.46
C LYS A 370 15.59 17.62 4.18
N MET A 371 16.01 17.08 5.32
CA MET A 371 15.12 16.32 6.18
C MET A 371 14.18 17.28 6.92
N GLU A 372 12.87 16.97 6.89
CA GLU A 372 11.84 17.85 7.43
C GLU A 372 11.31 17.32 8.77
N ILE A 373 10.88 18.23 9.66
CA ILE A 373 10.23 17.95 10.94
C ILE A 373 11.08 17.08 11.90
N TRP A 374 11.00 15.77 11.79
CA TRP A 374 11.64 14.80 12.68
C TRP A 374 11.54 13.39 12.08
N GLY A 375 12.49 12.52 12.43
CA GLY A 375 12.46 11.09 12.14
C GLY A 375 13.52 10.68 11.11
N GLY A 376 14.31 9.67 11.47
CA GLY A 376 15.35 9.09 10.62
C GLY A 376 16.73 9.75 10.75
N GLU A 377 16.83 10.97 11.30
CA GLU A 377 18.09 11.71 11.41
C GLU A 377 19.11 11.03 12.33
N ASN A 378 18.63 10.37 13.38
CA ASN A 378 19.46 9.62 14.32
C ASN A 378 20.08 8.38 13.65
N ILE A 379 19.32 7.67 12.83
CA ILE A 379 19.82 6.52 12.06
C ILE A 379 20.76 6.97 10.95
N GLU A 380 20.43 8.06 10.24
CA GLU A 380 21.30 8.67 9.23
C GLU A 380 22.67 9.05 9.82
N MET A 381 22.65 9.75 10.95
CA MET A 381 23.88 10.17 11.62
C MET A 381 24.66 8.96 12.16
N SER A 382 23.98 7.92 12.65
CA SER A 382 24.65 6.68 13.11
C SER A 382 25.44 6.01 11.98
N PHE A 383 24.80 5.79 10.82
CA PHE A 383 25.43 5.19 9.66
C PHE A 383 26.58 6.03 9.14
N ARG A 384 26.37 7.34 9.01
CA ARG A 384 27.38 8.29 8.56
C ARG A 384 28.59 8.33 9.48
N VAL A 385 28.41 8.49 10.80
CA VAL A 385 29.52 8.58 11.76
C VAL A 385 30.39 7.33 11.66
N TRP A 386 29.80 6.14 11.69
CA TRP A 386 30.55 4.90 11.58
C TRP A 386 31.21 4.70 10.22
N GLN A 387 30.46 4.87 9.12
CA GLN A 387 30.99 4.64 7.77
C GLN A 387 32.10 5.64 7.40
N CYS A 388 32.07 6.86 7.93
CA CYS A 388 33.06 7.90 7.65
C CYS A 388 34.21 7.95 8.68
N GLY A 389 34.35 6.93 9.54
CA GLY A 389 35.53 6.72 10.39
C GLY A 389 35.47 7.31 11.81
N GLY A 390 34.30 7.76 12.26
CA GLY A 390 34.05 8.09 13.66
C GLY A 390 33.61 6.90 14.50
N GLN A 391 33.29 7.18 15.77
CA GLN A 391 32.80 6.17 16.72
C GLN A 391 31.51 6.67 17.39
N LEU A 392 30.55 5.78 17.58
CA LEU A 392 29.31 6.07 18.29
C LEU A 392 29.28 5.27 19.60
N GLU A 393 29.16 5.97 20.72
CA GLU A 393 29.39 5.39 22.03
C GLU A 393 28.34 5.84 23.06
N ILE A 394 27.97 4.93 23.96
CA ILE A 394 27.17 5.24 25.15
C ILE A 394 28.10 5.22 26.36
N ILE A 395 28.00 6.23 27.22
CA ILE A 395 28.82 6.35 28.44
C ILE A 395 27.94 6.06 29.67
N PRO A 396 28.04 4.86 30.27
CA PRO A 396 27.18 4.45 31.40
C PRO A 396 27.26 5.37 32.63
N CYS A 397 28.45 5.90 32.92
CA CYS A 397 28.61 6.84 34.03
C CYS A 397 27.84 8.15 33.85
N SER A 398 27.44 8.48 32.62
CA SER A 398 26.64 9.66 32.30
C SER A 398 25.16 9.28 32.20
N VAL A 399 24.35 9.61 33.20
CA VAL A 399 22.93 9.26 33.22
C VAL A 399 22.06 10.50 33.03
N VAL A 400 21.12 10.44 32.08
CA VAL A 400 20.11 11.49 31.89
C VAL A 400 18.74 10.85 31.76
N GLY A 401 17.78 11.31 32.56
CA GLY A 401 16.39 10.88 32.47
C GLY A 401 15.67 11.59 31.33
N HIS A 402 14.80 10.87 30.64
CA HIS A 402 13.97 11.38 29.55
C HIS A 402 12.51 10.92 29.72
N VAL A 403 11.56 11.81 29.47
CA VAL A 403 10.12 11.47 29.46
C VAL A 403 9.77 10.77 28.14
N PHE A 404 9.81 9.44 28.14
CA PHE A 404 9.43 8.63 26.98
C PHE A 404 7.92 8.65 26.77
N ARG A 405 7.48 9.18 25.62
CA ARG A 405 6.06 9.27 25.24
C ARG A 405 5.66 8.08 24.36
N THR A 406 4.41 7.65 24.47
CA THR A 406 3.84 6.61 23.59
C THR A 406 3.31 7.16 22.27
N LYS A 407 3.00 8.46 22.23
CA LYS A 407 2.52 9.20 21.05
C LYS A 407 3.21 10.56 20.98
N SER A 408 3.42 11.07 19.77
CA SER A 408 3.94 12.42 19.55
C SER A 408 2.81 13.44 19.70
N PRO A 409 2.96 14.50 20.52
CA PRO A 409 1.97 15.57 20.63
C PRO A 409 2.03 16.56 19.47
N HIS A 410 3.00 16.40 18.56
CA HIS A 410 3.28 17.38 17.53
C HIS A 410 2.41 17.16 16.27
N THR A 411 1.87 18.25 15.73
CA THR A 411 1.19 18.23 14.43
C THR A 411 2.21 18.03 13.31
N PHE A 412 1.84 17.33 12.23
CA PHE A 412 2.70 17.15 11.06
C PHE A 412 2.08 17.92 9.87
N PRO A 413 2.61 19.11 9.50
CA PRO A 413 2.02 20.00 8.50
C PRO A 413 1.81 19.36 7.13
N LYS A 414 2.61 18.35 6.81
CA LYS A 414 2.54 17.55 5.57
C LYS A 414 2.23 16.06 5.83
N GLY A 415 1.72 15.72 7.01
CA GLY A 415 1.45 14.34 7.42
C GLY A 415 2.69 13.50 7.78
N THR A 416 2.48 12.23 8.09
CA THR A 416 3.54 11.27 8.48
C THR A 416 4.42 10.81 7.33
N GLU A 417 4.07 11.14 6.08
CA GLU A 417 4.89 10.86 4.89
C GLU A 417 6.29 11.51 4.98
N VAL A 418 6.45 12.56 5.78
CA VAL A 418 7.73 13.23 6.03
C VAL A 418 8.77 12.28 6.65
N ILE A 419 8.37 11.41 7.58
CA ILE A 419 9.29 10.46 8.23
C ILE A 419 9.80 9.45 7.19
N VAL A 420 8.90 8.94 6.36
CA VAL A 420 9.22 8.02 5.27
C VAL A 420 10.17 8.70 4.28
N ARG A 421 9.95 9.98 3.96
CA ARG A 421 10.84 10.75 3.11
C ARG A 421 12.25 10.84 3.67
N ASN A 422 12.40 11.18 4.95
CA ASN A 422 13.71 11.25 5.59
C ASN A 422 14.43 9.88 5.59
N GLN A 423 13.70 8.80 5.86
CA GLN A 423 14.23 7.44 5.79
C GLN A 423 14.62 7.01 4.36
N VAL A 424 13.88 7.41 3.33
CA VAL A 424 14.28 7.14 1.93
C VAL A 424 15.57 7.89 1.60
N ARG A 425 15.71 9.14 2.04
CA ARG A 425 16.95 9.93 1.83
C ARG A 425 18.16 9.27 2.46
N LEU A 426 18.08 8.81 3.71
CA LEU A 426 19.20 8.13 4.36
C LEU A 426 19.50 6.77 3.72
N ALA A 427 18.46 6.03 3.30
CA ALA A 427 18.62 4.72 2.66
C ALA A 427 19.33 4.85 1.30
N GLU A 428 18.96 5.84 0.50
CA GLU A 428 19.61 6.13 -0.78
C GLU A 428 21.08 6.53 -0.63
N VAL A 429 21.46 7.23 0.45
CA VAL A 429 22.83 7.71 0.65
C VAL A 429 23.72 6.67 1.31
N TRP A 430 23.24 5.90 2.29
CA TRP A 430 24.10 5.12 3.20
C TRP A 430 23.96 3.60 3.13
N MET A 431 22.81 3.07 2.69
CA MET A 431 22.51 1.63 2.80
C MET A 431 22.91 0.78 1.59
N ASP A 432 23.42 1.38 0.51
CA ASP A 432 23.83 0.68 -0.71
C ASP A 432 22.73 -0.29 -1.20
N ASP A 433 23.06 -1.54 -1.58
CA ASP A 433 22.08 -2.53 -2.06
C ASP A 433 21.08 -2.97 -0.96
N PHE A 434 21.43 -2.79 0.32
CA PHE A 434 20.58 -3.17 1.44
C PHE A 434 19.36 -2.27 1.59
N LYS A 435 19.29 -1.13 0.89
CA LYS A 435 18.06 -0.30 0.84
C LYS A 435 16.86 -1.06 0.27
N GLN A 436 17.09 -2.07 -0.57
CA GLN A 436 16.02 -2.93 -1.09
C GLN A 436 15.31 -3.71 0.00
N ILE A 437 16.03 -4.05 1.08
CA ILE A 437 15.47 -4.72 2.26
C ILE A 437 14.45 -3.81 2.96
N TYR A 438 14.77 -2.52 3.08
CA TYR A 438 13.84 -1.51 3.63
C TYR A 438 12.65 -1.25 2.70
N TYR A 439 12.90 -1.07 1.39
CA TYR A 439 11.83 -0.83 0.40
C TYR A 439 10.85 -2.00 0.27
N ARG A 440 11.30 -3.24 0.48
CA ARG A 440 10.41 -4.41 0.54
C ARG A 440 9.43 -4.34 1.70
N ARG A 441 9.88 -3.86 2.87
CA ARG A 441 9.08 -3.77 4.09
C ARG A 441 8.17 -2.55 4.10
N ASN A 442 8.60 -1.44 3.51
CA ASN A 442 7.83 -0.20 3.44
C ASN A 442 7.49 0.17 1.98
N ARG A 443 6.29 -0.20 1.53
CA ARG A 443 5.80 0.08 0.17
C ARG A 443 5.73 1.57 -0.17
N ASN A 444 5.43 2.42 0.81
CA ASN A 444 5.41 3.87 0.61
C ASN A 444 6.81 4.41 0.35
N ALA A 445 7.82 3.89 1.05
CA ALA A 445 9.22 4.21 0.81
C ALA A 445 9.68 3.77 -0.59
N ALA A 446 9.33 2.56 -1.01
CA ALA A 446 9.65 2.04 -2.35
C ALA A 446 9.04 2.91 -3.46
N ARG A 447 7.76 3.28 -3.31
CA ARG A 447 7.07 4.18 -4.24
C ARG A 447 7.77 5.53 -4.31
N MET A 448 8.12 6.10 -3.17
CA MET A 448 8.79 7.40 -3.10
C MET A 448 10.19 7.38 -3.72
N ALA A 449 10.94 6.30 -3.54
CA ALA A 449 12.25 6.10 -4.17
C ALA A 449 12.12 6.01 -5.70
N ASN A 450 11.17 5.20 -6.21
CA ASN A 450 10.92 5.03 -7.65
C ASN A 450 10.49 6.33 -8.33
N GLU A 451 9.65 7.12 -7.68
CA GLU A 451 9.17 8.41 -8.19
C GLU A 451 10.14 9.57 -7.90
N LYS A 452 11.28 9.32 -7.24
CA LYS A 452 12.28 10.33 -6.85
C LYS A 452 11.71 11.50 -6.04
N ARG A 453 10.63 11.27 -5.29
CA ARG A 453 9.95 12.28 -4.45
C ARG A 453 10.70 12.64 -3.16
N TYR A 454 11.81 11.97 -2.88
CA TYR A 454 12.65 12.21 -1.70
C TYR A 454 13.57 13.45 -1.81
N GLY A 455 13.57 14.12 -2.95
CA GLY A 455 14.34 15.35 -3.21
C GLY A 455 15.81 15.08 -3.56
N ASP A 456 16.56 16.16 -3.85
CA ASP A 456 17.97 16.04 -4.24
C ASP A 456 18.86 15.60 -3.06
N ILE A 457 19.74 14.63 -3.31
CA ILE A 457 20.72 14.07 -2.36
C ILE A 457 22.17 14.26 -2.81
N THR A 458 22.39 15.01 -3.90
CA THR A 458 23.72 15.20 -4.51
C THR A 458 24.77 15.69 -3.51
N ASN A 459 24.41 16.62 -2.61
CA ASN A 459 25.32 17.13 -1.59
C ASN A 459 25.74 16.05 -0.58
N ARG A 460 24.83 15.13 -0.23
CA ARG A 460 25.10 14.03 0.71
C ARG A 460 25.98 12.96 0.07
N LEU A 461 25.76 12.66 -1.21
CA LEU A 461 26.62 11.74 -1.97
C LEU A 461 28.04 12.30 -2.13
N LYS A 462 28.17 13.59 -2.47
CA LYS A 462 29.48 14.27 -2.53
C LYS A 462 30.20 14.25 -1.17
N LEU A 463 29.48 14.47 -0.07
CA LEU A 463 30.04 14.36 1.27
C LEU A 463 30.59 12.95 1.54
N ARG A 464 29.80 11.92 1.21
CA ARG A 464 30.19 10.51 1.36
C ARG A 464 31.46 10.17 0.55
N GLU A 465 31.56 10.70 -0.66
CA GLU A 465 32.73 10.55 -1.53
C GLU A 465 33.96 11.30 -0.99
N ASN A 466 33.80 12.58 -0.62
CA ASN A 466 34.88 13.44 -0.13
C ASN A 466 35.54 12.89 1.14
N LEU A 467 34.73 12.36 2.06
CA LEU A 467 35.20 11.75 3.31
C LEU A 467 35.66 10.29 3.12
N ARG A 468 35.57 9.73 1.91
CA ARG A 468 35.95 8.35 1.56
C ARG A 468 35.29 7.32 2.48
N CYS A 469 34.00 7.50 2.75
CA CYS A 469 33.27 6.67 3.69
C CYS A 469 33.15 5.23 3.17
N LYS A 470 33.13 4.27 4.10
CA LYS A 470 32.96 2.85 3.83
C LYS A 470 31.54 2.52 3.37
N ASN A 471 31.38 1.36 2.74
CA ASN A 471 30.07 0.86 2.31
C ASN A 471 29.28 0.23 3.48
N PHE A 472 28.00 -0.04 3.25
CA PHE A 472 27.11 -0.60 4.27
C PHE A 472 27.47 -2.05 4.61
N THR A 473 28.04 -2.80 3.65
CA THR A 473 28.59 -4.14 3.91
C THR A 473 29.70 -4.10 4.95
N TRP A 474 30.60 -3.11 4.88
CA TRP A 474 31.64 -2.91 5.90
C TRP A 474 31.01 -2.57 7.25
N TYR A 475 29.99 -1.72 7.29
CA TYR A 475 29.28 -1.36 8.51
C TYR A 475 28.68 -2.59 9.20
N LEU A 476 27.95 -3.43 8.46
CA LEU A 476 27.38 -4.66 8.99
C LEU A 476 28.46 -5.65 9.45
N ASN A 477 29.57 -5.79 8.72
CA ASN A 477 30.61 -6.76 9.09
C ASN A 477 31.49 -6.33 10.28
N ASN A 478 31.68 -5.02 10.50
CA ASN A 478 32.64 -4.50 11.48
C ASN A 478 31.97 -3.88 12.70
N ILE A 479 30.83 -3.22 12.50
CA ILE A 479 30.15 -2.46 13.55
C ILE A 479 28.97 -3.25 14.13
N TYR A 480 28.19 -3.92 13.28
CA TYR A 480 27.01 -4.67 13.72
C TYR A 480 26.95 -6.09 13.13
N PRO A 481 27.95 -6.97 13.40
CA PRO A 481 27.98 -8.33 12.86
C PRO A 481 26.97 -9.27 13.53
N GLU A 482 26.36 -8.84 14.65
CA GLU A 482 25.23 -9.52 15.29
C GLU A 482 23.89 -9.08 14.70
N ALA A 483 23.88 -8.21 13.68
CA ALA A 483 22.66 -7.92 12.96
C ALA A 483 22.26 -9.15 12.15
N PHE A 484 21.02 -9.60 12.33
CA PHE A 484 20.44 -10.51 11.37
C PHE A 484 20.20 -9.72 10.08
N ILE A 485 20.83 -10.18 9.00
CA ILE A 485 20.67 -9.63 7.66
C ILE A 485 19.67 -10.53 6.94
N PRO A 486 18.43 -10.08 6.70
CA PRO A 486 17.49 -10.79 5.86
C PRO A 486 18.10 -11.00 4.48
N ASP A 487 17.76 -12.13 3.87
CA ASP A 487 18.19 -12.41 2.51
C ASP A 487 17.81 -11.24 1.60
N LEU A 488 18.78 -10.74 0.83
CA LEU A 488 18.52 -9.73 -0.20
C LEU A 488 17.43 -10.22 -1.15
N ASN A 489 17.38 -11.53 -1.42
CA ASN A 489 16.31 -12.21 -2.17
C ASN A 489 15.88 -13.50 -1.41
N PRO A 490 14.90 -13.45 -0.49
CA PRO A 490 14.47 -14.62 0.28
C PRO A 490 13.82 -15.66 -0.63
N VAL A 491 14.04 -16.94 -0.30
CA VAL A 491 13.61 -18.10 -1.11
C VAL A 491 12.09 -18.16 -1.26
N LYS A 492 11.34 -17.91 -0.17
CA LYS A 492 9.87 -17.85 -0.15
C LYS A 492 9.41 -16.83 0.91
N TYR A 493 8.41 -16.00 0.62
CA TYR A 493 7.83 -15.06 1.58
C TYR A 493 6.38 -14.72 1.20
N GLY A 494 5.51 -14.49 2.19
CA GLY A 494 4.10 -14.20 2.00
C GLY A 494 3.24 -14.65 3.17
N ALA A 495 1.98 -15.00 2.93
CA ALA A 495 1.09 -15.55 3.95
C ALA A 495 1.10 -17.09 3.97
N LEU A 496 0.89 -17.66 5.16
CA LEU A 496 0.76 -19.11 5.37
C LEU A 496 -0.72 -19.48 5.46
N LYS A 497 -1.25 -20.15 4.43
CA LYS A 497 -2.68 -20.50 4.35
C LYS A 497 -2.93 -21.96 4.73
N ASN A 498 -3.93 -22.21 5.59
CA ASN A 498 -4.41 -23.55 5.90
C ASN A 498 -5.43 -24.01 4.84
N LEU A 499 -5.18 -25.18 4.25
CA LEU A 499 -6.01 -25.72 3.15
C LEU A 499 -7.39 -26.19 3.61
N ARG A 500 -7.53 -26.67 4.85
CA ARG A 500 -8.81 -27.21 5.35
C ARG A 500 -9.74 -26.10 5.82
N SER A 501 -9.22 -25.13 6.56
CA SER A 501 -10.01 -24.05 7.15
C SER A 501 -10.09 -22.78 6.29
N GLN A 502 -9.35 -22.71 5.18
CA GLN A 502 -9.26 -21.54 4.28
C GLN A 502 -8.81 -20.23 4.98
N SER A 503 -8.33 -20.32 6.21
CA SER A 503 -7.79 -19.23 7.01
C SER A 503 -6.27 -19.18 6.95
N CYS A 504 -5.70 -18.01 7.22
CA CYS A 504 -4.26 -17.78 7.24
C CYS A 504 -3.74 -17.75 8.67
N LEU A 505 -2.51 -18.19 8.84
CA LEU A 505 -1.76 -17.99 10.08
C LEU A 505 -1.56 -16.49 10.27
N ASP A 506 -1.98 -16.00 11.43
CA ASP A 506 -1.98 -14.59 11.78
C ASP A 506 -1.37 -14.44 13.16
N VAL A 507 -0.46 -13.48 13.33
CA VAL A 507 0.18 -13.26 14.64
C VAL A 507 -0.80 -12.67 15.66
N GLY A 508 -1.95 -12.14 15.24
CA GLY A 508 -2.95 -11.51 16.09
C GLY A 508 -2.55 -10.08 16.51
N GLU A 509 -3.50 -9.35 17.10
CA GLU A 509 -3.26 -7.98 17.56
C GLU A 509 -2.29 -7.95 18.76
N ASN A 510 -1.32 -7.03 18.73
CA ASN A 510 -0.36 -6.80 19.83
C ASN A 510 0.44 -8.05 20.24
N ASN A 511 0.85 -8.87 19.28
CA ASN A 511 1.73 -10.01 19.53
C ASN A 511 3.22 -9.63 19.35
N ASN A 512 3.87 -9.33 20.47
CA ASN A 512 5.29 -8.92 20.54
C ASN A 512 6.23 -10.08 20.93
N GLY A 513 5.75 -11.33 20.86
CA GLY A 513 6.43 -12.54 21.34
C GLY A 513 5.74 -13.18 22.55
N GLY A 514 5.77 -14.52 22.64
CA GLY A 514 5.26 -15.32 23.76
C GLY A 514 3.76 -15.65 23.73
N LYS A 515 3.00 -15.12 22.76
CA LYS A 515 1.58 -15.43 22.58
C LYS A 515 1.36 -16.46 21.47
N PRO A 516 0.29 -17.28 21.55
CA PRO A 516 -0.09 -18.19 20.48
C PRO A 516 -0.45 -17.41 19.21
N VAL A 517 -0.17 -18.01 18.06
CA VAL A 517 -0.65 -17.52 16.76
C VAL A 517 -2.10 -17.95 16.55
N ILE A 518 -2.86 -17.16 15.81
CA ILE A 518 -4.28 -17.44 15.53
C ILE A 518 -4.46 -17.80 14.06
N MET A 519 -5.62 -18.39 13.77
CA MET A 519 -6.09 -18.53 12.40
C MET A 519 -7.09 -17.41 12.12
N TYR A 520 -6.82 -16.58 11.11
CA TYR A 520 -7.68 -15.45 10.74
C TYR A 520 -8.05 -15.49 9.26
N VAL A 521 -9.04 -14.71 8.84
CA VAL A 521 -9.40 -14.61 7.42
C VAL A 521 -8.17 -14.13 6.63
N CYS A 522 -7.76 -14.90 5.62
CA CYS A 522 -6.64 -14.53 4.75
C CYS A 522 -6.94 -13.19 4.08
N HIS A 523 -6.25 -12.12 4.47
CA HIS A 523 -6.51 -10.79 3.94
C HIS A 523 -5.47 -10.32 2.92
N ASN A 524 -4.34 -11.04 2.78
CA ASN A 524 -3.26 -10.75 1.80
C ASN A 524 -2.67 -9.33 1.85
N MET A 525 -3.08 -8.51 2.81
CA MET A 525 -2.57 -7.15 3.04
C MET A 525 -1.12 -7.10 3.60
N GLY A 526 -0.45 -8.24 3.80
CA GLY A 526 0.79 -8.31 4.57
C GLY A 526 0.48 -8.13 6.06
N GLY A 527 1.20 -7.26 6.76
CA GLY A 527 0.94 -7.00 8.18
C GLY A 527 1.08 -8.28 9.02
N ASN A 528 0.13 -8.52 9.91
CA ASN A 528 0.12 -9.64 10.84
C ASN A 528 0.17 -11.04 10.19
N GLN A 529 -0.09 -11.14 8.87
CA GLN A 529 -0.04 -12.40 8.10
C GLN A 529 1.25 -12.57 7.30
N TYR A 530 2.23 -11.68 7.44
CA TYR A 530 3.48 -11.74 6.70
C TYR A 530 4.50 -12.68 7.34
N PHE A 531 4.96 -13.69 6.60
CA PHE A 531 6.04 -14.60 6.99
C PHE A 531 7.10 -14.72 5.88
N GLU A 532 8.37 -14.71 6.26
CA GLU A 532 9.53 -15.00 5.42
C GLU A 532 10.08 -16.38 5.77
N TYR A 533 10.31 -17.23 4.78
CA TYR A 533 11.02 -18.49 4.97
C TYR A 533 12.51 -18.26 4.72
N SER A 534 13.31 -18.36 5.79
CA SER A 534 14.76 -18.08 5.73
C SER A 534 15.51 -19.24 5.07
N SER A 535 16.71 -18.95 4.54
CA SER A 535 17.68 -19.97 4.10
C SER A 535 18.09 -20.95 5.21
N HIS A 536 17.87 -20.59 6.47
CA HIS A 536 18.08 -21.43 7.65
C HIS A 536 16.83 -22.18 8.12
N GLN A 537 15.80 -22.27 7.26
CA GLN A 537 14.56 -23.02 7.50
C GLN A 537 13.68 -22.47 8.64
N GLU A 538 13.72 -21.16 8.91
CA GLU A 538 12.84 -20.52 9.90
C GLU A 538 11.66 -19.82 9.22
N LEU A 539 10.52 -19.79 9.89
CA LEU A 539 9.36 -18.98 9.50
C LEU A 539 9.32 -17.69 10.32
N ARG A 540 9.73 -16.58 9.70
CA ARG A 540 9.98 -15.30 10.36
C ARG A 540 8.90 -14.27 10.08
N HIS A 541 8.44 -13.56 11.09
CA HIS A 541 7.56 -12.40 10.99
C HIS A 541 8.36 -11.14 11.33
N ASN A 542 8.80 -10.40 10.30
CA ASN A 542 9.84 -9.36 10.42
C ASN A 542 9.34 -7.93 10.13
N LEU A 543 8.08 -7.59 10.46
CA LEU A 543 7.55 -6.24 10.23
C LEU A 543 7.82 -5.25 11.38
N GLY A 544 8.18 -5.76 12.55
CA GLY A 544 8.64 -4.97 13.70
C GLY A 544 9.81 -5.67 14.39
N LYS A 545 9.53 -6.47 15.43
CA LYS A 545 10.56 -7.34 16.05
C LYS A 545 10.85 -8.54 15.15
N GLN A 546 12.07 -9.08 15.24
CA GLN A 546 12.43 -10.33 14.56
C GLN A 546 11.83 -11.52 15.30
N LEU A 547 10.62 -11.89 14.89
CA LEU A 547 9.86 -12.96 15.50
C LEU A 547 9.90 -14.22 14.62
N CYS A 548 10.01 -15.39 15.23
CA CYS A 548 10.06 -16.69 14.60
C CYS A 548 8.93 -17.57 15.13
N LEU A 549 8.34 -18.36 14.24
CA LEU A 549 7.34 -19.37 14.63
C LEU A 549 8.01 -20.45 15.49
N TYR A 550 7.50 -20.65 16.70
CA TYR A 550 8.06 -21.55 17.71
C TYR A 550 7.12 -22.73 17.98
N ALA A 551 7.64 -23.94 17.83
CA ALA A 551 6.92 -25.17 18.14
C ALA A 551 7.00 -25.49 19.64
N SER A 552 5.86 -25.43 20.34
CA SER A 552 5.72 -25.85 21.74
C SER A 552 5.60 -27.39 21.83
N ALA A 553 5.89 -27.97 23.00
CA ALA A 553 5.63 -29.39 23.25
C ALA A 553 4.11 -29.65 23.33
N TYR A 554 3.61 -30.69 22.65
CA TYR A 554 2.19 -31.05 22.68
C TYR A 554 1.72 -31.30 24.13
N PRO A 555 0.56 -30.76 24.58
CA PRO A 555 -0.57 -30.21 23.81
C PRO A 555 -0.60 -28.68 23.65
N GLU A 556 0.51 -27.97 23.93
CA GLU A 556 0.52 -26.52 23.83
C GLU A 556 0.48 -26.02 22.37
N GLN A 557 -0.21 -24.91 22.13
CA GLN A 557 -0.32 -24.28 20.81
C GLN A 557 1.02 -23.72 20.32
N VAL A 558 1.16 -23.62 18.99
CA VAL A 558 2.29 -22.94 18.35
C VAL A 558 2.26 -21.46 18.71
N LYS A 559 3.42 -20.91 19.05
CA LYS A 559 3.58 -19.51 19.49
C LYS A 559 4.48 -18.77 18.52
N ILE A 560 4.49 -17.46 18.62
CA ILE A 560 5.54 -16.66 18.00
C ILE A 560 6.48 -16.14 19.08
N GLU A 561 7.78 -16.33 18.91
CA GLU A 561 8.81 -15.91 19.86
C GLU A 561 9.92 -15.13 19.16
N LEU A 562 10.83 -14.53 19.92
CA LEU A 562 12.01 -13.90 19.33
C LEU A 562 12.87 -14.97 18.63
N CYS A 563 13.31 -14.68 17.40
CA CYS A 563 14.23 -15.55 16.68
C CYS A 563 15.51 -15.75 17.49
N GLN A 564 15.96 -17.00 17.63
CA GLN A 564 17.22 -17.33 18.29
C GLN A 564 18.41 -17.06 17.37
N LEU A 565 18.26 -17.29 16.06
CA LEU A 565 19.26 -16.89 15.08
C LEU A 565 19.18 -15.37 14.86
N LYS A 566 20.13 -14.65 15.46
CA LYS A 566 20.27 -13.20 15.35
C LYS A 566 21.52 -12.79 14.56
N GLY A 567 22.42 -13.70 14.22
CA GLY A 567 23.65 -13.37 13.50
C GLY A 567 24.81 -14.27 13.92
N ARG A 568 26.03 -13.76 13.78
CA ARG A 568 27.27 -14.53 14.06
C ARG A 568 27.32 -14.97 15.52
N GLY A 569 27.46 -16.28 15.75
CA GLY A 569 27.54 -16.88 17.10
C GLY A 569 26.19 -17.38 17.65
N THR A 570 25.11 -17.27 16.90
CA THR A 570 23.81 -17.86 17.23
C THR A 570 23.46 -18.95 16.21
N SER A 571 22.73 -19.98 16.65
CA SER A 571 22.22 -21.07 15.79
C SER A 571 20.70 -21.11 15.86
N VAL A 572 20.08 -21.69 14.83
CA VAL A 572 18.63 -21.92 14.84
C VAL A 572 18.27 -22.91 15.95
N ALA A 573 17.21 -22.61 16.70
CA ALA A 573 16.65 -23.52 17.69
C ALA A 573 15.98 -24.70 16.99
N PRO A 574 16.11 -25.95 17.47
CA PRO A 574 15.36 -27.08 16.93
C PRO A 574 13.83 -26.90 16.95
N GLN A 575 13.31 -26.01 17.82
CA GLN A 575 11.90 -25.64 17.92
C GLN A 575 11.47 -24.53 16.94
N GLN A 576 12.43 -23.81 16.34
CA GLN A 576 12.19 -22.74 15.36
C GLN A 576 12.54 -23.18 13.93
N GLU A 577 13.10 -24.38 13.77
CA GLU A 577 13.37 -25.02 12.48
C GLU A 577 12.10 -25.68 11.93
N TRP A 578 11.73 -25.33 10.70
CA TRP A 578 10.56 -25.86 10.02
C TRP A 578 10.94 -26.40 8.64
N ILE A 579 10.80 -27.71 8.48
CA ILE A 579 11.10 -28.39 7.22
C ILE A 579 9.86 -28.34 6.34
N PHE A 580 9.99 -27.64 5.21
CA PHE A 580 8.95 -27.61 4.18
C PHE A 580 9.12 -28.78 3.23
N THR A 581 8.10 -29.64 3.13
CA THR A 581 8.11 -30.79 2.19
C THR A 581 7.24 -30.51 0.98
N GLU A 582 7.83 -30.38 -0.21
CA GLU A 582 7.12 -29.94 -1.43
C GLU A 582 6.06 -30.94 -1.92
N MET A 583 6.24 -32.24 -1.66
CA MET A 583 5.29 -33.28 -2.07
C MET A 583 3.95 -33.25 -1.31
N SER A 584 3.95 -32.68 -0.11
CA SER A 584 2.83 -32.80 0.82
C SER A 584 2.27 -31.44 1.26
N TYR A 585 2.99 -30.32 1.03
CA TYR A 585 2.60 -28.97 1.48
C TYR A 585 2.39 -28.85 3.00
N TYR A 586 3.21 -29.53 3.79
CA TYR A 586 3.24 -29.38 5.25
C TYR A 586 4.59 -28.82 5.70
N PHE A 587 4.54 -28.03 6.76
CA PHE A 587 5.70 -27.71 7.58
C PHE A 587 5.76 -28.67 8.75
N ALA A 588 6.86 -29.41 8.86
CA ALA A 588 7.10 -30.30 9.98
C ALA A 588 8.20 -29.70 10.87
N ASN A 589 7.92 -29.62 12.17
CA ASN A 589 8.98 -29.49 13.17
C ASN A 589 9.26 -30.89 13.73
N MET A 590 10.44 -31.45 13.38
CA MET A 590 10.79 -32.83 13.74
C MET A 590 11.05 -33.01 15.25
N THR A 591 11.45 -31.95 15.94
CA THR A 591 11.76 -31.96 17.38
C THR A 591 10.51 -32.09 18.24
N CYS A 592 9.49 -31.28 17.98
CA CYS A 592 8.25 -31.23 18.77
C CYS A 592 7.09 -32.05 18.16
N ARG A 593 7.36 -32.84 17.10
CA ARG A 593 6.38 -33.65 16.34
C ARG A 593 5.12 -32.89 15.93
N HIS A 594 5.26 -31.59 15.65
CA HIS A 594 4.17 -30.76 15.13
C HIS A 594 4.19 -30.78 13.61
N THR A 595 3.01 -30.95 13.01
CA THR A 595 2.81 -30.83 11.56
C THR A 595 1.81 -29.73 11.29
N LEU A 596 2.26 -28.68 10.63
CA LEU A 596 1.41 -27.59 10.17
C LEU A 596 1.04 -27.82 8.70
N ALA A 597 -0.25 -28.02 8.44
CA ALA A 597 -0.83 -28.14 7.11
C ALA A 597 -1.02 -26.75 6.47
N LEU A 598 0.08 -26.11 6.09
CA LEU A 598 0.09 -24.72 5.61
C LEU A 598 0.89 -24.60 4.31
N VAL A 599 0.28 -23.97 3.29
CA VAL A 599 0.94 -23.68 2.00
C VAL A 599 1.60 -22.30 2.06
N VAL A 600 2.88 -22.21 1.69
CA VAL A 600 3.58 -20.92 1.47
C VAL A 600 3.25 -20.40 0.09
N ARG A 601 2.81 -19.14 0.01
CA ARG A 601 2.72 -18.42 -1.26
C ARG A 601 3.91 -17.45 -1.35
N SER A 602 4.80 -17.63 -2.33
CA SER A 602 5.91 -16.69 -2.62
C SER A 602 5.36 -15.39 -3.24
N MET A 603 5.82 -14.22 -2.79
CA MET A 603 5.45 -12.91 -3.36
C MET A 603 6.62 -12.23 -4.09
N SER A 604 7.34 -12.89 -4.99
CA SER A 604 8.43 -12.25 -5.76
C SER A 604 8.01 -10.96 -6.49
N SER A 605 8.78 -9.89 -6.30
CA SER A 605 8.73 -8.66 -7.09
C SER A 605 9.64 -8.77 -8.32
N LEU A 606 9.11 -9.34 -9.40
CA LEU A 606 9.40 -8.86 -10.74
C LEU A 606 8.07 -8.41 -11.32
N ALA A 607 8.09 -7.43 -12.22
CA ALA A 607 6.90 -6.95 -12.93
C ALA A 607 5.99 -8.14 -13.25
N ARG A 608 4.79 -8.16 -12.65
CA ARG A 608 3.91 -9.31 -12.74
C ARG A 608 3.66 -9.56 -14.22
N SER A 609 4.04 -10.74 -14.71
CA SER A 609 3.60 -11.12 -16.05
C SER A 609 2.07 -11.20 -16.03
N GLN A 610 1.40 -10.87 -17.15
CA GLN A 610 -0.06 -11.00 -17.28
C GLN A 610 -0.56 -12.32 -16.66
N SER A 611 0.17 -13.43 -16.86
CA SER A 611 -0.16 -14.75 -16.30
C SER A 611 -0.21 -14.85 -14.77
N GLU A 612 0.51 -14.02 -14.00
CA GLU A 612 0.47 -14.04 -12.53
C GLU A 612 -0.72 -13.26 -11.95
N VAL A 613 -1.08 -12.13 -12.57
CA VAL A 613 -2.31 -11.38 -12.25
C VAL A 613 -3.54 -12.24 -12.55
N PHE A 614 -3.53 -12.91 -13.70
CA PHE A 614 -4.59 -13.83 -14.08
C PHE A 614 -4.58 -15.12 -13.23
N GLY A 615 -3.42 -15.55 -12.71
CA GLY A 615 -3.30 -16.62 -11.72
C GLY A 615 -3.91 -16.29 -10.35
N GLU A 616 -3.94 -15.02 -9.94
CA GLU A 616 -4.66 -14.55 -8.75
C GLU A 616 -6.17 -14.45 -8.97
N ILE A 617 -6.61 -13.91 -10.12
CA ILE A 617 -8.02 -13.89 -10.53
C ILE A 617 -8.57 -15.33 -10.63
N ARG A 618 -7.79 -16.27 -11.16
CA ARG A 618 -8.09 -17.72 -11.11
C ARG A 618 -8.27 -18.25 -9.68
N LYS A 619 -7.50 -17.79 -8.69
CA LYS A 619 -7.59 -18.29 -7.31
C LYS A 619 -8.66 -17.60 -6.46
N GLU A 620 -9.14 -16.43 -6.85
CA GLU A 620 -10.30 -15.77 -6.23
C GLU A 620 -11.63 -16.28 -6.82
N LEU A 621 -11.66 -16.73 -8.06
CA LEU A 621 -12.87 -17.23 -8.73
C LEU A 621 -13.13 -18.74 -8.54
N TYR A 622 -12.15 -19.54 -8.14
CA TYR A 622 -12.24 -21.02 -8.10
C TYR A 622 -11.72 -21.64 -6.79
N ASP A 623 -12.44 -22.64 -6.25
CA ASP A 623 -11.94 -23.56 -5.20
C ASP A 623 -11.13 -24.68 -5.89
N ASP A 624 -9.86 -24.85 -5.52
CA ASP A 624 -8.77 -25.26 -6.44
C ASP A 624 -8.74 -26.76 -6.85
N HIS A 625 -9.75 -27.57 -6.50
CA HIS A 625 -9.72 -29.02 -6.72
C HIS A 625 -10.69 -29.57 -7.78
N GLU A 626 -11.84 -28.94 -8.05
CA GLU A 626 -12.81 -29.46 -9.03
C GLU A 626 -12.68 -28.83 -10.44
N PHE A 627 -12.12 -27.62 -10.54
CA PHE A 627 -12.11 -26.86 -11.81
C PHE A 627 -10.96 -27.25 -12.76
N ARG A 628 -9.87 -27.87 -12.26
CA ARG A 628 -8.68 -28.21 -13.06
C ARG A 628 -8.75 -29.54 -13.81
N GLN A 629 -9.69 -30.43 -13.47
CA GLN A 629 -9.77 -31.78 -14.06
C GLN A 629 -10.93 -31.96 -15.06
N VAL A 630 -11.71 -30.90 -15.35
CA VAL A 630 -12.93 -31.02 -16.17
C VAL A 630 -12.81 -30.18 -17.44
N THR A 631 -12.96 -30.84 -18.58
CA THR A 631 -12.98 -30.20 -19.91
C THR A 631 -14.18 -29.28 -20.06
N HIS A 632 -13.98 -28.13 -20.70
CA HIS A 632 -15.05 -27.18 -21.00
C HIS A 632 -15.17 -26.99 -22.51
N ILE A 633 -16.40 -26.95 -23.02
CA ILE A 633 -16.66 -26.69 -24.44
C ILE A 633 -17.58 -25.48 -24.56
N PHE A 634 -17.10 -24.47 -25.27
CA PHE A 634 -17.83 -23.23 -25.52
C PHE A 634 -18.33 -23.23 -26.96
N VAL A 635 -19.65 -23.35 -27.12
CA VAL A 635 -20.34 -23.44 -28.41
C VAL A 635 -20.88 -22.07 -28.79
N ILE A 636 -20.39 -21.50 -29.90
CA ILE A 636 -20.81 -20.22 -30.43
C ILE A 636 -21.88 -20.47 -31.49
N MET A 637 -23.14 -20.41 -31.07
CA MET A 637 -24.28 -20.49 -31.98
C MET A 637 -24.39 -19.16 -32.74
N GLY A 638 -24.37 -19.21 -34.07
CA GLY A 638 -24.28 -17.97 -34.87
C GLY A 638 -22.86 -17.48 -35.11
N ALA A 639 -21.87 -18.38 -35.11
CA ALA A 639 -20.46 -18.05 -35.28
C ALA A 639 -20.12 -17.22 -36.55
N SER A 640 -20.93 -17.28 -37.60
CA SER A 640 -20.74 -16.47 -38.81
C SER A 640 -21.20 -15.01 -38.69
N GLY A 641 -21.91 -14.67 -37.60
CA GLY A 641 -22.52 -13.36 -37.36
C GLY A 641 -21.55 -12.26 -36.94
N ASP A 642 -22.01 -11.02 -37.05
CA ASP A 642 -21.24 -9.81 -36.75
C ASP A 642 -20.84 -9.72 -35.27
N LEU A 643 -21.75 -10.08 -34.36
CA LEU A 643 -21.48 -10.10 -32.90
C LEU A 643 -20.37 -11.10 -32.57
N ALA A 644 -20.42 -12.29 -33.17
CA ALA A 644 -19.41 -13.33 -32.97
C ALA A 644 -18.02 -12.85 -33.40
N LYS A 645 -17.91 -12.31 -34.62
CA LYS A 645 -16.64 -11.84 -35.20
C LYS A 645 -16.04 -10.63 -34.49
N LYS A 646 -16.87 -9.65 -34.12
CA LYS A 646 -16.41 -8.36 -33.58
C LYS A 646 -16.26 -8.36 -32.05
N LYS A 647 -16.96 -9.25 -31.33
CA LYS A 647 -16.98 -9.27 -29.87
C LYS A 647 -16.69 -10.65 -29.28
N ILE A 648 -17.42 -11.70 -29.63
CA ILE A 648 -17.31 -12.98 -28.89
C ILE A 648 -15.97 -13.67 -29.10
N TYR A 649 -15.55 -13.89 -30.36
CA TYR A 649 -14.24 -14.47 -30.65
C TYR A 649 -13.08 -13.62 -30.09
N PRO A 650 -13.06 -12.27 -30.26
CA PRO A 650 -12.09 -11.41 -29.60
C PRO A 650 -12.05 -11.55 -28.08
N THR A 651 -13.22 -11.60 -27.43
CA THR A 651 -13.32 -11.77 -25.97
C THR A 651 -12.77 -13.12 -25.52
N LEU A 652 -13.14 -14.21 -26.20
CA LEU A 652 -12.62 -15.54 -25.88
C LEU A 652 -11.11 -15.64 -26.12
N TRP A 653 -10.60 -14.96 -27.15
CA TRP A 653 -9.18 -14.83 -27.39
C TRP A 653 -8.49 -14.07 -26.27
N TRP A 654 -9.01 -12.93 -25.81
CA TRP A 654 -8.41 -12.18 -24.70
C TRP A 654 -8.40 -13.02 -23.42
N LEU A 655 -9.51 -13.66 -23.07
CA LEU A 655 -9.57 -14.60 -21.95
C LEU A 655 -8.58 -15.77 -22.13
N PHE A 656 -8.43 -16.34 -23.33
CA PHE A 656 -7.47 -17.41 -23.55
C PHE A 656 -6.02 -16.93 -23.43
N LYS A 657 -5.69 -15.80 -24.07
CA LYS A 657 -4.37 -15.17 -24.06
C LYS A 657 -3.91 -14.85 -22.64
N ASP A 658 -4.84 -14.33 -21.85
CA ASP A 658 -4.64 -13.91 -20.48
C ASP A 658 -4.58 -15.13 -19.53
N GLY A 659 -4.97 -16.32 -19.99
CA GLY A 659 -5.13 -17.45 -19.09
C GLY A 659 -6.36 -17.26 -18.18
N LEU A 660 -7.39 -16.59 -18.63
CA LEU A 660 -8.78 -16.68 -18.16
C LEU A 660 -9.29 -18.08 -17.79
N LEU A 661 -9.05 -18.97 -18.75
CA LEU A 661 -9.89 -20.13 -19.01
C LEU A 661 -9.27 -21.43 -18.47
N PRO A 662 -10.08 -22.47 -18.21
CA PRO A 662 -9.60 -23.83 -17.95
C PRO A 662 -8.61 -24.30 -19.03
N GLU A 663 -7.59 -25.06 -18.63
CA GLU A 663 -6.55 -25.55 -19.55
C GLU A 663 -7.11 -26.44 -20.66
N ASP A 664 -8.18 -27.20 -20.40
CA ASP A 664 -8.88 -28.03 -21.39
C ASP A 664 -10.19 -27.35 -21.87
N THR A 665 -10.05 -26.18 -22.50
CA THR A 665 -11.18 -25.47 -23.13
C THR A 665 -11.14 -25.59 -24.66
N TYR A 666 -12.25 -26.01 -25.25
CA TYR A 666 -12.48 -26.10 -26.70
C TYR A 666 -13.57 -25.14 -27.16
N PHE A 667 -13.44 -24.61 -28.37
CA PHE A 667 -14.40 -23.67 -28.94
C PHE A 667 -15.03 -24.26 -30.20
N VAL A 668 -16.36 -24.24 -30.30
CA VAL A 668 -17.08 -24.83 -31.43
C VAL A 668 -18.02 -23.79 -32.03
N GLY A 669 -17.72 -23.32 -33.24
CA GLY A 669 -18.61 -22.47 -34.00
C GLY A 669 -19.70 -23.27 -34.71
N PHE A 670 -20.95 -22.84 -34.62
CA PHE A 670 -22.06 -23.47 -35.33
C PHE A 670 -22.91 -22.42 -36.04
N ALA A 671 -23.02 -22.51 -37.38
CA ALA A 671 -23.89 -21.64 -38.15
C ALA A 671 -24.34 -22.24 -39.49
N ARG A 672 -25.31 -21.60 -40.14
CA ARG A 672 -25.87 -22.04 -41.44
C ARG A 672 -24.89 -21.94 -42.61
N SER A 673 -23.91 -21.04 -42.51
CA SER A 673 -22.97 -20.75 -43.59
C SER A 673 -21.94 -21.89 -43.72
N HIS A 674 -21.60 -22.29 -44.94
CA HIS A 674 -20.47 -23.18 -45.16
C HIS A 674 -19.18 -22.37 -45.11
N LEU A 675 -18.56 -22.30 -43.93
CA LEU A 675 -17.30 -21.60 -43.68
C LEU A 675 -16.27 -22.59 -43.16
N THR A 676 -14.99 -22.27 -43.39
CA THR A 676 -13.88 -22.95 -42.76
C THR A 676 -13.42 -22.19 -41.50
N MET A 677 -12.63 -22.84 -40.65
CA MET A 677 -12.01 -22.15 -39.52
C MET A 677 -11.05 -21.03 -39.96
N ASP A 678 -10.43 -21.15 -41.13
CA ASP A 678 -9.57 -20.11 -41.69
C ASP A 678 -10.36 -18.86 -42.09
N ASP A 679 -11.58 -19.02 -42.62
CA ASP A 679 -12.47 -17.89 -42.92
C ASP A 679 -12.88 -17.13 -41.64
N ILE A 680 -13.19 -17.88 -40.57
CA ILE A 680 -13.53 -17.31 -39.26
C ILE A 680 -12.33 -16.58 -38.66
N ARG A 681 -11.12 -17.16 -38.78
CA ARG A 681 -9.86 -16.57 -38.33
C ARG A 681 -9.62 -15.24 -39.06
N ALA A 682 -9.67 -15.24 -40.39
CA ALA A 682 -9.47 -14.04 -41.20
C ALA A 682 -10.46 -12.91 -40.85
N ALA A 683 -11.73 -13.27 -40.59
CA ALA A 683 -12.77 -12.31 -40.23
C ALA A 683 -12.66 -11.75 -38.80
N SER A 684 -12.06 -12.48 -37.86
CA SER A 684 -12.05 -12.12 -36.43
C SER A 684 -10.73 -11.49 -35.95
N VAL A 685 -9.58 -11.88 -36.53
CA VAL A 685 -8.25 -11.37 -36.17
C VAL A 685 -8.14 -9.83 -36.19
N PRO A 686 -8.76 -9.09 -37.14
CA PRO A 686 -8.71 -7.62 -37.14
C PRO A 686 -9.24 -6.98 -35.86
N TYR A 687 -10.19 -7.63 -35.18
CA TYR A 687 -10.82 -7.13 -33.95
C TYR A 687 -10.13 -7.62 -32.68
N MET A 688 -9.28 -8.65 -32.78
CA MET A 688 -8.54 -9.24 -31.66
C MET A 688 -7.37 -8.38 -31.17
N LYS A 689 -6.91 -7.41 -31.97
CA LYS A 689 -5.75 -6.52 -31.69
C LYS A 689 -4.50 -7.33 -31.31
N VAL A 690 -4.17 -8.34 -32.11
CA VAL A 690 -3.04 -9.25 -31.89
C VAL A 690 -1.71 -8.49 -32.04
N LYS A 691 -0.77 -8.70 -31.11
CA LYS A 691 0.61 -8.23 -31.21
C LYS A 691 1.51 -9.34 -31.74
N ASP A 692 2.64 -9.01 -32.37
CA ASP A 692 3.54 -10.00 -32.99
C ASP A 692 4.03 -11.08 -32.03
N VAL A 693 4.20 -10.74 -30.75
CA VAL A 693 4.60 -11.64 -29.66
C VAL A 693 3.55 -12.72 -29.31
N ASP A 694 2.30 -12.56 -29.73
CA ASP A 694 1.19 -13.45 -29.37
C ASP A 694 0.91 -14.54 -30.42
N ASN A 695 1.66 -14.59 -31.53
CA ASN A 695 1.35 -15.44 -32.68
C ASN A 695 1.34 -16.96 -32.38
N GLU A 696 2.21 -17.44 -31.48
CA GLU A 696 2.20 -18.84 -31.04
C GLU A 696 0.94 -19.18 -30.24
N ARG A 697 0.55 -18.31 -29.30
CA ARG A 697 -0.69 -18.47 -28.52
C ARG A 697 -1.93 -18.38 -29.39
N LEU A 698 -1.92 -17.51 -30.39
CA LEU A 698 -3.01 -17.38 -31.36
C LEU A 698 -3.19 -18.67 -32.16
N SER A 699 -2.08 -19.30 -32.56
CA SER A 699 -2.11 -20.58 -33.26
C SER A 699 -2.64 -21.69 -32.35
N ALA A 700 -2.23 -21.73 -31.08
CA ALA A 700 -2.76 -22.66 -30.08
C ALA A 700 -4.27 -22.46 -29.80
N PHE A 701 -4.74 -21.21 -29.79
CA PHE A 701 -6.17 -20.91 -29.66
C PHE A 701 -6.96 -21.50 -30.84
N PHE A 702 -6.58 -21.20 -32.08
CA PHE A 702 -7.30 -21.70 -33.25
C PHE A 702 -7.19 -23.21 -33.45
N GLN A 703 -6.12 -23.87 -32.96
CA GLN A 703 -6.04 -25.34 -32.93
C GLN A 703 -7.14 -25.98 -32.07
N ARG A 704 -7.66 -25.26 -31.07
CA ARG A 704 -8.76 -25.69 -30.20
C ARG A 704 -10.13 -25.23 -30.68
N ASN A 705 -10.18 -24.56 -31.83
CA ASN A 705 -11.42 -24.12 -32.45
C ASN A 705 -11.83 -25.11 -33.55
N SER A 706 -13.12 -25.36 -33.65
CA SER A 706 -13.72 -26.13 -34.74
C SER A 706 -15.01 -25.46 -35.21
N TYR A 707 -15.43 -25.75 -36.44
CA TYR A 707 -16.63 -25.18 -37.01
C TYR A 707 -17.49 -26.26 -37.66
N LEU A 708 -18.80 -26.23 -37.39
CA LEU A 708 -19.79 -27.04 -38.08
C LEU A 708 -20.82 -26.17 -38.77
N ALA A 709 -21.11 -26.53 -40.02
CA ALA A 709 -22.23 -25.97 -40.76
C ALA A 709 -23.50 -26.78 -40.46
N GLY A 710 -24.58 -26.11 -40.07
CA GLY A 710 -25.84 -26.76 -39.77
C GLY A 710 -27.01 -25.79 -39.64
N ARG A 711 -28.23 -26.30 -39.78
CA ARG A 711 -29.46 -25.49 -39.69
C ARG A 711 -30.00 -25.49 -38.25
N TYR A 712 -30.49 -24.34 -37.81
CA TYR A 712 -30.97 -24.13 -36.43
C TYR A 712 -32.31 -24.82 -36.12
N THR A 713 -33.04 -25.24 -37.17
CA THR A 713 -34.38 -25.84 -37.07
C THR A 713 -34.37 -27.36 -37.25
N GLU A 714 -33.24 -27.96 -37.60
CA GLU A 714 -33.14 -29.39 -37.95
C GLU A 714 -32.42 -30.18 -36.85
N GLY A 715 -33.11 -31.12 -36.20
CA GLY A 715 -32.54 -31.94 -35.12
C GLY A 715 -31.35 -32.83 -35.55
N GLU A 716 -31.28 -33.21 -36.82
CA GLU A 716 -30.15 -33.98 -37.37
C GLU A 716 -28.85 -33.17 -37.32
N SER A 717 -28.89 -31.87 -37.62
CA SER A 717 -27.74 -30.98 -37.52
C SER A 717 -27.22 -30.89 -36.07
N PHE A 718 -28.11 -30.91 -35.07
CA PHE A 718 -27.74 -30.92 -33.66
C PHE A 718 -27.23 -32.28 -33.19
N SER A 719 -27.70 -33.37 -33.79
CA SER A 719 -27.15 -34.72 -33.54
C SER A 719 -25.71 -34.85 -34.07
N GLN A 720 -25.43 -34.23 -35.22
CA GLN A 720 -24.07 -34.10 -35.75
C GLN A 720 -23.20 -33.22 -34.85
N LEU A 721 -23.74 -32.09 -34.36
CA LEU A 721 -23.06 -31.24 -33.38
C LEU A 721 -22.71 -32.03 -32.11
N GLN A 722 -23.65 -32.79 -31.53
CA GLN A 722 -23.37 -33.61 -30.35
C GLN A 722 -22.31 -34.69 -30.62
N SER A 723 -22.36 -35.34 -31.79
CA SER A 723 -21.36 -36.33 -32.18
C SER A 723 -19.96 -35.70 -32.25
N HIS A 724 -19.87 -34.48 -32.79
CA HIS A 724 -18.64 -33.71 -32.79
C HIS A 724 -18.18 -33.32 -31.39
N LEU A 725 -19.08 -32.82 -30.54
CA LEU A 725 -18.77 -32.47 -29.14
C LEU A 725 -18.21 -33.68 -28.36
N ASN A 726 -18.82 -34.86 -28.55
CA ASN A 726 -18.36 -36.11 -27.94
C ASN A 726 -17.00 -36.60 -28.47
N SER A 727 -16.66 -36.26 -29.72
CA SER A 727 -15.39 -36.66 -30.35
C SER A 727 -14.18 -35.87 -29.83
N LEU A 728 -14.41 -34.72 -29.19
CA LEU A 728 -13.37 -33.91 -28.58
C LEU A 728 -12.80 -34.62 -27.32
N CYS A 729 -11.55 -34.31 -26.96
CA CYS A 729 -10.87 -34.96 -25.83
C CYS A 729 -11.68 -34.79 -24.54
N HIS A 730 -12.04 -35.91 -23.88
CA HIS A 730 -12.94 -35.94 -22.71
C HIS A 730 -14.32 -35.30 -22.91
N GLY A 731 -14.78 -35.13 -24.16
CA GLY A 731 -16.01 -34.43 -24.52
C GLY A 731 -17.28 -35.00 -23.88
N THR A 732 -17.37 -36.33 -23.72
CA THR A 732 -18.52 -36.99 -23.08
C THR A 732 -18.72 -36.64 -21.59
N GLY A 733 -17.68 -36.10 -20.94
CA GLY A 733 -17.69 -35.68 -19.53
C GLY A 733 -17.53 -34.18 -19.33
N ALA A 734 -17.54 -33.40 -20.42
CA ALA A 734 -17.24 -31.99 -20.40
C ALA A 734 -18.43 -31.12 -19.97
N ASN A 735 -18.12 -29.91 -19.49
CA ASN A 735 -19.08 -28.85 -19.23
C ASN A 735 -19.36 -28.07 -20.51
N TYR A 736 -20.63 -27.83 -20.83
CA TYR A 736 -21.02 -27.14 -22.06
C TYR A 736 -21.53 -25.72 -21.79
N ILE A 737 -21.05 -24.74 -22.54
CA ILE A 737 -21.56 -23.37 -22.55
C ILE A 737 -22.05 -23.07 -23.97
N PHE A 738 -23.35 -22.79 -24.12
CA PHE A 738 -23.94 -22.40 -25.40
C PHE A 738 -24.17 -20.90 -25.43
N TYR A 739 -23.42 -20.18 -26.27
CA TYR A 739 -23.61 -18.75 -26.50
C TYR A 739 -24.53 -18.51 -27.70
N LEU A 740 -25.71 -17.94 -27.46
CA LEU A 740 -26.68 -17.63 -28.51
C LEU A 740 -26.40 -16.27 -29.16
N ALA A 741 -25.40 -16.20 -30.04
CA ALA A 741 -25.14 -15.02 -30.88
C ALA A 741 -26.06 -15.00 -32.11
N LEU A 742 -27.36 -15.13 -31.86
CA LEU A 742 -28.39 -15.37 -32.85
C LEU A 742 -29.52 -14.34 -32.74
N PRO A 743 -30.30 -14.12 -33.82
CA PRO A 743 -31.52 -13.33 -33.70
C PRO A 743 -32.53 -14.03 -32.78
N PRO A 744 -33.36 -13.28 -32.04
CA PRO A 744 -34.30 -13.85 -31.06
C PRO A 744 -35.34 -14.79 -31.70
N THR A 745 -35.63 -14.63 -33.00
CA THR A 745 -36.60 -15.46 -33.74
C THR A 745 -36.24 -16.95 -33.77
N VAL A 746 -34.97 -17.30 -33.61
CA VAL A 746 -34.52 -18.70 -33.61
C VAL A 746 -34.23 -19.25 -32.21
N TYR A 747 -34.39 -18.44 -31.16
CA TYR A 747 -34.13 -18.88 -29.78
C TYR A 747 -34.96 -20.10 -29.40
N HIS A 748 -36.26 -20.14 -29.75
CA HIS A 748 -37.12 -21.28 -29.44
C HIS A 748 -36.59 -22.59 -30.04
N SER A 749 -36.39 -22.62 -31.37
CA SER A 749 -35.92 -23.83 -32.06
C SER A 749 -34.54 -24.26 -31.58
N VAL A 750 -33.60 -23.33 -31.39
CA VAL A 750 -32.24 -23.65 -30.96
C VAL A 750 -32.21 -24.22 -29.55
N THR A 751 -32.92 -23.60 -28.61
CA THR A 751 -32.92 -24.05 -27.21
C THR A 751 -33.62 -25.41 -27.04
N THR A 752 -34.70 -25.66 -27.78
CA THR A 752 -35.34 -26.99 -27.84
C THR A 752 -34.38 -28.05 -28.36
N ASN A 753 -33.70 -27.77 -29.48
CA ASN A 753 -32.76 -28.72 -30.08
C ASN A 753 -31.53 -28.95 -29.20
N ILE A 754 -30.99 -27.92 -28.53
CA ILE A 754 -29.91 -28.06 -27.55
C ILE A 754 -30.35 -29.01 -26.43
N ARG A 755 -31.55 -28.80 -25.87
CA ARG A 755 -32.08 -29.62 -24.77
C ARG A 755 -32.29 -31.08 -25.18
N GLN A 756 -32.76 -31.31 -26.41
CA GLN A 756 -33.06 -32.66 -26.91
C GLN A 756 -31.80 -33.45 -27.32
N HIS A 757 -30.80 -32.79 -27.91
CA HIS A 757 -29.69 -33.47 -28.58
C HIS A 757 -28.31 -33.18 -27.99
N CYS A 758 -28.09 -32.00 -27.39
CA CYS A 758 -26.74 -31.49 -27.10
C CYS A 758 -26.38 -31.33 -25.62
N MET A 759 -27.14 -31.92 -24.69
CA MET A 759 -26.87 -31.81 -23.26
C MET A 759 -25.70 -32.70 -22.83
N SER A 760 -24.91 -32.24 -21.86
CA SER A 760 -23.88 -33.09 -21.23
C SER A 760 -24.51 -34.08 -20.26
N ASN A 761 -24.01 -35.33 -20.26
CA ASN A 761 -24.51 -36.41 -19.41
C ASN A 761 -23.88 -36.42 -18.01
N LYS A 762 -22.69 -35.82 -17.85
CA LYS A 762 -21.93 -35.79 -16.59
C LYS A 762 -21.57 -34.38 -16.13
N GLY A 763 -21.26 -33.48 -17.06
CA GLY A 763 -20.95 -32.07 -16.77
C GLY A 763 -22.22 -31.21 -16.73
N TRP A 764 -22.08 -29.97 -16.26
CA TRP A 764 -23.17 -29.00 -16.33
C TRP A 764 -23.31 -28.42 -17.74
N SER A 765 -24.49 -27.91 -18.07
CA SER A 765 -24.77 -27.21 -19.34
C SER A 765 -25.37 -25.84 -19.03
N ARG A 766 -24.77 -24.78 -19.56
CA ARG A 766 -25.20 -23.38 -19.37
C ARG A 766 -25.51 -22.75 -20.72
N VAL A 767 -26.54 -21.91 -20.77
CA VAL A 767 -26.98 -21.20 -21.98
C VAL A 767 -26.93 -19.70 -21.74
N ILE A 768 -26.18 -19.00 -22.59
CA ILE A 768 -26.05 -17.55 -22.57
C ILE A 768 -26.99 -16.96 -23.62
N VAL A 769 -27.90 -16.10 -23.18
CA VAL A 769 -28.92 -15.46 -24.01
C VAL A 769 -28.68 -13.96 -24.04
N GLU A 770 -28.64 -13.39 -25.25
CA GLU A 770 -28.49 -11.95 -25.49
C GLU A 770 -29.85 -11.25 -25.63
N LYS A 771 -29.85 -9.94 -25.37
CA LYS A 771 -31.02 -9.09 -25.62
C LYS A 771 -31.40 -9.11 -27.11
N PRO A 772 -32.69 -8.96 -27.47
CA PRO A 772 -33.84 -8.61 -26.63
C PRO A 772 -34.52 -9.83 -25.97
N PHE A 773 -34.97 -9.65 -24.72
CA PHE A 773 -35.70 -10.66 -23.95
C PHE A 773 -37.22 -10.44 -24.03
N GLY A 774 -37.77 -10.56 -25.24
CA GLY A 774 -39.13 -10.12 -25.56
C GLY A 774 -39.19 -8.65 -25.98
N ARG A 775 -40.39 -8.21 -26.37
CA ARG A 775 -40.72 -6.82 -26.76
C ARG A 775 -41.60 -6.10 -25.74
N ASP A 776 -42.27 -6.86 -24.90
CA ASP A 776 -43.24 -6.43 -23.90
C ASP A 776 -43.33 -7.51 -22.81
N LEU A 777 -44.19 -7.29 -21.82
CA LEU A 777 -44.42 -8.26 -20.75
C LEU A 777 -44.84 -9.63 -21.29
N GLN A 778 -45.80 -9.68 -22.22
CA GLN A 778 -46.36 -10.94 -22.70
C GLN A 778 -45.33 -11.79 -23.47
N SER A 779 -44.69 -11.22 -24.47
CA SER A 779 -43.65 -11.88 -25.27
C SER A 779 -42.43 -12.27 -24.45
N SER A 780 -42.09 -11.48 -23.42
CA SER A 780 -41.03 -11.84 -22.47
C SER A 780 -41.43 -13.02 -21.59
N GLU A 781 -42.69 -13.10 -21.16
CA GLU A 781 -43.24 -14.24 -20.43
C GLU A 781 -43.26 -15.51 -21.27
N GLU A 782 -43.66 -15.43 -22.54
CA GLU A 782 -43.67 -16.57 -23.48
C GLU A 782 -42.25 -17.13 -23.68
N LEU A 783 -41.28 -16.27 -24.02
CA LEU A 783 -39.88 -16.67 -24.18
C LEU A 783 -39.32 -17.26 -22.87
N SER A 784 -39.64 -16.64 -21.74
CA SER A 784 -39.16 -17.09 -20.45
C SER A 784 -39.77 -18.43 -20.02
N ALA A 785 -41.08 -18.64 -20.25
CA ALA A 785 -41.77 -19.88 -19.96
C ALA A 785 -41.18 -21.03 -20.80
N HIS A 786 -40.91 -20.75 -22.09
CA HIS A 786 -40.21 -21.68 -22.98
C HIS A 786 -38.83 -22.07 -22.43
N LEU A 787 -37.97 -21.09 -22.14
CA LEU A 787 -36.62 -21.36 -21.63
C LEU A 787 -36.65 -22.13 -20.30
N SER A 788 -37.55 -21.78 -19.40
CA SER A 788 -37.65 -22.42 -18.08
C SER A 788 -38.25 -23.83 -18.13
N SER A 789 -39.01 -24.15 -19.18
CA SER A 789 -39.49 -25.52 -19.42
C SER A 789 -38.36 -26.47 -19.83
N LEU A 790 -37.28 -25.92 -20.39
CA LEU A 790 -36.14 -26.67 -20.92
C LEU A 790 -34.95 -26.70 -19.96
N PHE A 791 -34.63 -25.55 -19.35
CA PHE A 791 -33.44 -25.35 -18.52
C PHE A 791 -33.82 -24.86 -17.13
N SER A 792 -33.03 -25.23 -16.13
CA SER A 792 -33.14 -24.63 -14.80
C SER A 792 -32.51 -23.24 -14.76
N GLU A 793 -32.92 -22.40 -13.83
CA GLU A 793 -32.52 -20.99 -13.83
C GLU A 793 -31.02 -20.79 -13.56
N ASP A 794 -30.36 -21.70 -12.85
CA ASP A 794 -28.90 -21.74 -12.64
C ASP A 794 -28.12 -22.05 -13.93
N GLN A 795 -28.81 -22.55 -14.97
CA GLN A 795 -28.25 -22.82 -16.30
C GLN A 795 -28.44 -21.65 -17.26
N ILE A 796 -29.32 -20.69 -16.97
CA ILE A 796 -29.65 -19.59 -17.89
C ILE A 796 -28.88 -18.31 -17.49
N TYR A 797 -28.15 -17.74 -18.45
CA TYR A 797 -27.35 -16.54 -18.26
C TYR A 797 -27.81 -15.46 -19.25
N ARG A 798 -28.68 -14.56 -18.78
CA ARG A 798 -29.22 -13.45 -19.58
C ARG A 798 -28.28 -12.25 -19.50
N ILE A 799 -27.65 -11.90 -20.61
CA ILE A 799 -26.68 -10.81 -20.67
C ILE A 799 -27.38 -9.45 -20.67
N ASP A 800 -27.07 -8.66 -19.65
CA ASP A 800 -27.04 -7.21 -19.75
C ASP A 800 -25.58 -6.76 -19.59
N HIS A 801 -24.95 -6.36 -20.70
CA HIS A 801 -23.52 -6.02 -20.70
C HIS A 801 -23.19 -4.79 -19.84
N TYR A 802 -24.16 -3.98 -19.40
CA TYR A 802 -23.88 -2.89 -18.46
C TYR A 802 -23.54 -3.41 -17.06
N LEU A 803 -24.09 -4.53 -16.63
CA LEU A 803 -23.77 -5.17 -15.35
C LEU A 803 -22.32 -5.71 -15.29
N GLY A 804 -21.72 -5.94 -16.46
CA GLY A 804 -20.32 -6.33 -16.58
C GLY A 804 -19.33 -5.16 -16.55
N LYS A 805 -19.80 -3.91 -16.49
CA LYS A 805 -18.91 -2.73 -16.48
C LYS A 805 -18.36 -2.46 -15.07
N GLU A 806 -17.09 -2.12 -15.02
CA GLU A 806 -16.34 -1.86 -13.78
C GLU A 806 -17.07 -0.90 -12.83
N MET A 807 -17.44 0.28 -13.33
CA MET A 807 -18.08 1.31 -12.51
C MET A 807 -19.48 0.95 -12.03
N VAL A 808 -20.18 0.07 -12.77
CA VAL A 808 -21.50 -0.41 -12.37
C VAL A 808 -21.36 -1.40 -11.21
N GLN A 809 -20.35 -2.28 -11.24
CA GLN A 809 -20.03 -3.16 -10.10
C GLN A 809 -19.56 -2.35 -8.88
N ASN A 810 -18.79 -1.28 -9.12
CA ASN A 810 -18.29 -0.41 -8.06
C ASN A 810 -19.41 0.34 -7.30
N LEU A 811 -20.63 0.46 -7.84
CA LEU A 811 -21.75 1.09 -7.12
C LEU A 811 -22.04 0.38 -5.78
N MET A 812 -21.96 -0.95 -5.72
CA MET A 812 -22.20 -1.68 -4.48
C MET A 812 -21.08 -1.43 -3.45
N VAL A 813 -19.83 -1.41 -3.90
CA VAL A 813 -18.66 -1.15 -3.04
C VAL A 813 -18.66 0.29 -2.54
N LEU A 814 -18.96 1.25 -3.42
CA LEU A 814 -19.07 2.66 -3.08
C LEU A 814 -20.09 2.88 -1.97
N ARG A 815 -21.26 2.26 -2.07
CA ARG A 815 -22.37 2.42 -1.12
C ARG A 815 -22.17 1.67 0.19
N PHE A 816 -21.79 0.39 0.14
CA PHE A 816 -21.79 -0.48 1.32
C PHE A 816 -20.42 -0.70 1.95
N GLY A 817 -19.34 -0.36 1.24
CA GLY A 817 -17.96 -0.38 1.75
C GLY A 817 -17.52 0.92 2.42
N ASN A 818 -18.24 2.04 2.21
CA ASN A 818 -17.84 3.36 2.69
C ASN A 818 -18.85 3.97 3.68
N ARG A 819 -18.39 4.27 4.90
CA ARG A 819 -19.23 4.89 5.93
C ARG A 819 -19.65 6.33 5.60
N ILE A 820 -18.88 7.04 4.79
CA ILE A 820 -19.20 8.42 4.39
C ILE A 820 -20.47 8.51 3.52
N PHE A 821 -20.73 7.48 2.70
CA PHE A 821 -21.88 7.46 1.79
C PHE A 821 -23.12 6.82 2.42
N GLY A 822 -22.97 5.97 3.42
CA GLY A 822 -24.09 5.27 4.06
C GLY A 822 -25.22 6.18 4.58
N PRO A 823 -24.93 7.15 5.48
CA PRO A 823 -25.96 8.00 6.09
C PRO A 823 -26.63 9.00 5.13
N ILE A 824 -25.96 9.37 4.03
CA ILE A 824 -26.45 10.38 3.08
C ILE A 824 -27.17 9.77 1.87
N TRP A 825 -27.33 8.45 1.82
CA TRP A 825 -27.94 7.74 0.69
C TRP A 825 -29.45 7.49 0.90
N ASN A 826 -30.20 8.56 1.13
CA ASN A 826 -31.64 8.53 1.41
C ASN A 826 -32.32 9.84 0.98
N ARG A 827 -33.65 9.86 1.06
CA ARG A 827 -34.50 11.02 0.74
C ARG A 827 -34.21 12.30 1.54
N ASP A 828 -33.64 12.20 2.73
CA ASP A 828 -33.36 13.38 3.56
C ASP A 828 -32.20 14.20 2.97
N SER A 829 -31.24 13.50 2.36
CA SER A 829 -30.05 14.11 1.77
C SER A 829 -30.10 14.19 0.25
N VAL A 830 -30.81 13.29 -0.45
CA VAL A 830 -30.82 13.22 -1.93
C VAL A 830 -32.08 13.87 -2.48
N ALA A 831 -31.91 14.90 -3.30
CA ALA A 831 -33.00 15.61 -3.96
C ALA A 831 -33.48 14.88 -5.23
N CYS A 832 -32.56 14.38 -6.05
CA CYS A 832 -32.89 13.57 -7.23
C CYS A 832 -31.72 12.69 -7.67
N VAL A 833 -32.05 11.65 -8.45
CA VAL A 833 -31.07 10.75 -9.07
C VAL A 833 -31.23 10.83 -10.58
N VAL A 834 -30.12 11.01 -11.31
CA VAL A 834 -30.10 11.10 -12.77
C VAL A 834 -29.23 9.98 -13.35
N LEU A 835 -29.82 9.16 -14.20
CA LEU A 835 -29.17 8.08 -14.92
C LEU A 835 -29.14 8.44 -16.40
N THR A 836 -27.94 8.63 -16.93
CA THR A 836 -27.75 9.14 -18.28
C THR A 836 -27.06 8.11 -19.17
N PHE A 837 -27.55 7.92 -20.39
CA PHE A 837 -26.89 7.18 -21.46
C PHE A 837 -26.94 7.99 -22.76
N LYS A 838 -25.80 8.36 -23.32
CA LYS A 838 -25.73 9.21 -24.50
C LYS A 838 -24.77 8.61 -25.50
N GLU A 839 -25.18 8.60 -26.76
CA GLU A 839 -24.35 8.22 -27.90
C GLU A 839 -24.26 9.38 -28.88
N PRO A 840 -23.06 9.73 -29.36
CA PRO A 840 -22.88 10.83 -30.30
C PRO A 840 -23.19 10.42 -31.74
N PHE A 841 -23.59 9.17 -31.96
CA PHE A 841 -23.85 8.60 -33.26
C PHE A 841 -25.30 8.15 -33.42
N GLY A 842 -25.80 8.19 -34.66
CA GLY A 842 -27.13 7.72 -35.05
C GLY A 842 -27.15 6.21 -35.40
N THR A 843 -28.14 5.78 -36.19
CA THR A 843 -28.38 4.35 -36.48
C THR A 843 -27.54 3.74 -37.61
N TYR A 844 -26.84 4.56 -38.40
CA TYR A 844 -25.82 4.14 -39.39
C TYR A 844 -26.19 2.90 -40.24
N GLY A 845 -27.37 2.87 -40.86
CA GLY A 845 -27.80 1.77 -41.75
C GLY A 845 -28.34 0.55 -41.01
N ARG A 846 -28.48 0.64 -39.68
CA ARG A 846 -29.19 -0.34 -38.84
C ARG A 846 -30.52 0.21 -38.32
N GLY A 847 -31.00 1.31 -38.92
CA GLY A 847 -32.24 1.98 -38.52
C GLY A 847 -33.43 1.03 -38.56
N GLY A 848 -33.57 0.20 -39.60
CA GLY A 848 -34.67 -0.76 -39.70
C GLY A 848 -34.75 -1.80 -38.57
N TYR A 849 -33.61 -2.21 -37.98
CA TYR A 849 -33.63 -3.05 -36.78
C TYR A 849 -33.98 -2.24 -35.53
N PHE A 850 -33.47 -1.01 -35.42
CA PHE A 850 -33.74 -0.15 -34.26
C PHE A 850 -35.21 0.32 -34.21
N ASP A 851 -35.82 0.50 -35.38
CA ASP A 851 -37.20 0.98 -35.53
C ASP A 851 -38.22 0.08 -34.84
N ASP A 852 -37.98 -1.22 -34.92
CA ASP A 852 -38.79 -2.29 -34.32
C ASP A 852 -38.78 -2.30 -32.77
N PHE A 853 -37.87 -1.58 -32.12
CA PHE A 853 -37.71 -1.61 -30.67
C PHE A 853 -37.74 -0.21 -30.03
N GLY A 854 -37.10 0.78 -30.66
CA GLY A 854 -36.94 2.13 -30.14
C GLY A 854 -35.99 2.24 -28.93
N ILE A 855 -35.72 3.47 -28.50
CA ILE A 855 -34.71 3.73 -27.47
C ILE A 855 -35.08 3.18 -26.08
N ILE A 856 -36.38 3.13 -25.76
CA ILE A 856 -36.85 2.65 -24.44
C ILE A 856 -36.50 1.17 -24.26
N ARG A 857 -36.75 0.34 -25.28
CA ARG A 857 -36.42 -1.10 -25.24
C ARG A 857 -34.93 -1.36 -25.42
N ASP A 858 -34.25 -0.55 -26.24
CA ASP A 858 -32.83 -0.76 -26.50
C ASP A 858 -31.96 -0.47 -25.26
N VAL A 859 -32.27 0.60 -24.52
CA VAL A 859 -31.37 1.15 -23.48
C VAL A 859 -32.04 1.39 -22.11
N MET A 860 -33.30 1.84 -22.09
CA MET A 860 -33.92 2.30 -20.84
C MET A 860 -34.42 1.16 -19.96
N GLN A 861 -35.20 0.23 -20.55
CA GLN A 861 -35.82 -0.90 -19.87
C GLN A 861 -34.78 -1.87 -19.29
N ASN A 862 -33.59 -1.92 -19.89
CA ASN A 862 -32.48 -2.77 -19.49
C ASN A 862 -31.40 -1.98 -18.74
N HIS A 863 -30.47 -1.33 -19.43
CA HIS A 863 -29.23 -0.77 -18.88
C HIS A 863 -29.49 0.30 -17.81
N LEU A 864 -30.38 1.26 -18.09
CA LEU A 864 -30.68 2.32 -17.13
C LEU A 864 -31.45 1.78 -15.91
N LEU A 865 -32.42 0.91 -16.13
CA LEU A 865 -33.19 0.32 -15.03
C LEU A 865 -32.31 -0.57 -14.14
N GLN A 866 -31.36 -1.31 -14.72
CA GLN A 866 -30.40 -2.10 -13.95
C GLN A 866 -29.49 -1.20 -13.08
N MET A 867 -28.97 -0.10 -13.63
CA MET A 867 -28.22 0.88 -12.83
C MET A 867 -29.09 1.50 -11.72
N LEU A 868 -30.38 1.78 -12.01
CA LEU A 868 -31.33 2.27 -11.00
C LEU A 868 -31.43 1.30 -9.82
N THR A 869 -31.59 0.01 -10.08
CA THR A 869 -31.71 -0.98 -9.00
C THR A 869 -30.48 -1.01 -8.10
N LEU A 870 -29.27 -0.92 -8.67
CA LEU A 870 -28.02 -0.90 -7.89
C LEU A 870 -27.84 0.38 -7.07
N VAL A 871 -28.33 1.51 -7.57
CA VAL A 871 -28.33 2.79 -6.84
C VAL A 871 -29.35 2.77 -5.70
N ALA A 872 -30.51 2.16 -5.92
CA ALA A 872 -31.65 2.26 -5.03
C ALA A 872 -31.81 1.11 -4.03
N MET A 873 -31.22 -0.07 -4.29
CA MET A 873 -31.38 -1.27 -3.45
C MET A 873 -30.97 -1.03 -2.00
N GLU A 874 -31.62 -1.70 -1.06
CA GLU A 874 -31.16 -1.74 0.32
C GLU A 874 -29.85 -2.52 0.45
N LYS A 875 -29.21 -2.43 1.62
CA LYS A 875 -28.03 -3.24 1.91
C LYS A 875 -28.43 -4.72 1.95
N PRO A 876 -27.89 -5.59 1.08
CA PRO A 876 -28.25 -7.00 1.06
C PRO A 876 -27.69 -7.70 2.30
N ALA A 877 -28.29 -8.84 2.67
CA ALA A 877 -27.85 -9.65 3.81
C ALA A 877 -26.40 -10.14 3.64
N SER A 878 -26.02 -10.49 2.41
CA SER A 878 -24.66 -10.85 2.04
C SER A 878 -24.36 -10.46 0.57
N THR A 879 -23.13 -10.70 0.11
CA THR A 879 -22.75 -10.55 -1.30
C THR A 879 -23.10 -11.78 -2.14
N ASN A 880 -23.86 -12.73 -1.61
CA ASN A 880 -24.37 -13.84 -2.40
C ASN A 880 -25.29 -13.32 -3.52
N SER A 881 -25.14 -13.90 -4.72
CA SER A 881 -25.92 -13.53 -5.92
C SER A 881 -27.44 -13.52 -5.69
N ILE A 882 -27.97 -14.35 -4.79
CA ILE A 882 -29.40 -14.41 -4.49
C ILE A 882 -29.82 -13.17 -3.71
N ASP A 883 -29.17 -12.90 -2.57
CA ASP A 883 -29.50 -11.78 -1.67
C ASP A 883 -29.42 -10.42 -2.39
N VAL A 884 -28.40 -10.23 -3.25
CA VAL A 884 -28.23 -9.01 -4.05
C VAL A 884 -29.40 -8.81 -5.00
N ARG A 885 -29.81 -9.88 -5.71
CA ARG A 885 -30.93 -9.83 -6.67
C ARG A 885 -32.27 -9.62 -5.98
N ASP A 886 -32.48 -10.20 -4.81
CA ASP A 886 -33.73 -10.04 -4.05
C ASP A 886 -33.96 -8.57 -3.67
N GLU A 887 -32.91 -7.84 -3.27
CA GLU A 887 -33.01 -6.39 -2.99
C GLU A 887 -33.21 -5.56 -4.27
N LYS A 888 -32.66 -5.95 -5.42
CA LYS A 888 -32.95 -5.31 -6.71
C LYS A 888 -34.41 -5.47 -7.12
N VAL A 889 -34.97 -6.67 -6.98
CA VAL A 889 -36.39 -6.94 -7.28
C VAL A 889 -37.30 -6.13 -6.35
N LYS A 890 -36.95 -6.05 -5.05
CA LYS A 890 -37.70 -5.27 -4.06
C LYS A 890 -37.84 -3.81 -4.48
N VAL A 891 -36.80 -3.21 -5.05
CA VAL A 891 -36.86 -1.86 -5.63
C VAL A 891 -37.86 -1.81 -6.78
N LEU A 892 -37.76 -2.71 -7.76
CA LEU A 892 -38.61 -2.66 -8.96
C LEU A 892 -40.10 -2.80 -8.63
N LYS A 893 -40.44 -3.60 -7.62
CA LYS A 893 -41.81 -3.75 -7.12
C LYS A 893 -42.40 -2.45 -6.55
N CYS A 894 -41.55 -1.61 -6.00
CA CYS A 894 -41.94 -0.30 -5.46
C CYS A 894 -42.09 0.77 -6.55
N ILE A 895 -41.88 0.43 -7.84
CA ILE A 895 -42.02 1.36 -8.95
C ILE A 895 -43.38 1.14 -9.64
N ALA A 896 -44.17 2.21 -9.72
CA ALA A 896 -45.43 2.22 -10.46
C ALA A 896 -45.18 2.24 -11.99
N PRO A 897 -46.13 1.75 -12.82
CA PRO A 897 -46.04 1.89 -14.26
C PRO A 897 -45.95 3.36 -14.70
N VAL A 898 -45.16 3.61 -15.74
CA VAL A 898 -44.88 4.97 -16.22
C VAL A 898 -46.08 5.55 -16.97
N THR A 899 -46.40 6.82 -16.70
CA THR A 899 -47.43 7.60 -17.40
C THR A 899 -46.80 8.57 -18.39
N LEU A 900 -47.52 8.91 -19.48
CA LEU A 900 -47.03 9.86 -20.49
C LEU A 900 -46.68 11.26 -19.94
N SER A 901 -47.28 11.69 -18.81
CA SER A 901 -47.00 12.99 -18.19
C SER A 901 -45.53 13.17 -17.78
N ASP A 902 -44.85 12.07 -17.47
CA ASP A 902 -43.48 12.04 -16.97
C ASP A 902 -42.48 11.52 -18.01
N VAL A 903 -42.86 11.61 -19.29
CA VAL A 903 -42.09 11.11 -20.43
C VAL A 903 -41.91 12.22 -21.46
N VAL A 904 -40.68 12.38 -21.95
CA VAL A 904 -40.37 13.17 -23.14
C VAL A 904 -39.69 12.28 -24.16
N LEU A 905 -40.25 12.21 -25.37
CA LEU A 905 -39.72 11.43 -26.48
C LEU A 905 -39.15 12.37 -27.54
N GLY A 906 -38.02 12.00 -28.14
CA GLY A 906 -37.40 12.78 -29.22
C GLY A 906 -36.92 11.92 -30.39
N GLN A 907 -36.81 12.55 -31.56
CA GLN A 907 -36.25 11.97 -32.78
C GLN A 907 -35.21 12.91 -33.40
N TYR A 908 -34.02 12.41 -33.77
CA TYR A 908 -32.97 13.28 -34.28
C TYR A 908 -33.17 13.65 -35.75
N GLU A 909 -32.88 14.91 -36.06
CA GLU A 909 -32.81 15.46 -37.41
C GLU A 909 -31.37 15.78 -37.80
N GLY A 910 -31.10 15.77 -39.11
CA GLY A 910 -29.79 16.10 -39.65
C GLY A 910 -29.38 17.51 -39.24
N ASN A 911 -28.11 17.69 -38.89
CA ASN A 911 -27.54 19.01 -38.65
C ASN A 911 -27.06 19.61 -39.99
N PRO A 912 -27.68 20.70 -40.49
CA PRO A 912 -27.27 21.32 -41.76
C PRO A 912 -25.81 21.76 -41.78
N ASP A 913 -25.30 22.18 -40.62
CA ASP A 913 -23.94 22.68 -40.42
C ASP A 913 -22.94 21.57 -40.04
N GLY A 914 -23.42 20.33 -39.85
CA GLY A 914 -22.58 19.19 -39.48
C GLY A 914 -21.79 18.61 -40.65
N GLU A 915 -20.73 17.84 -40.38
CA GLU A 915 -19.96 17.16 -41.43
C GLU A 915 -20.36 15.67 -41.58
N GLY A 916 -20.27 15.15 -42.82
CA GLY A 916 -20.49 13.75 -43.12
C GLY A 916 -21.86 13.21 -42.67
N LYS A 917 -21.86 12.16 -41.85
CA LYS A 917 -23.07 11.48 -41.39
C LYS A 917 -23.90 12.30 -40.38
N ALA A 918 -23.38 13.42 -39.86
CA ALA A 918 -24.13 14.32 -38.99
C ALA A 918 -25.22 15.12 -39.74
N LYS A 919 -25.11 15.23 -41.08
CA LYS A 919 -26.12 15.88 -41.93
C LYS A 919 -27.39 15.05 -42.13
N LEU A 920 -27.36 13.76 -41.77
CA LEU A 920 -28.46 12.83 -41.99
C LEU A 920 -29.28 12.67 -40.70
N GLY A 921 -30.58 12.86 -40.81
CA GLY A 921 -31.55 12.57 -39.76
C GLY A 921 -31.87 11.08 -39.64
N TYR A 922 -32.78 10.73 -38.73
CA TYR A 922 -33.22 9.34 -38.56
C TYR A 922 -33.98 8.82 -39.78
N LEU A 923 -34.87 9.66 -40.34
CA LEU A 923 -35.69 9.34 -41.51
C LEU A 923 -34.91 9.34 -42.83
N ASP A 924 -33.67 9.85 -42.83
CA ASP A 924 -32.77 9.83 -43.99
C ASP A 924 -32.02 8.49 -44.13
N ASP A 925 -32.09 7.61 -43.12
CA ASP A 925 -31.53 6.26 -43.19
C ASP A 925 -32.40 5.41 -44.14
N PRO A 926 -31.84 4.83 -45.21
CA PRO A 926 -32.61 4.11 -46.23
C PRO A 926 -33.28 2.84 -45.69
N THR A 927 -32.90 2.37 -44.51
CA THR A 927 -33.49 1.20 -43.85
C THR A 927 -34.70 1.54 -42.97
N VAL A 928 -35.00 2.82 -42.75
CA VAL A 928 -36.07 3.30 -41.87
C VAL A 928 -37.31 3.67 -42.69
N PRO A 929 -38.53 3.31 -42.25
CA PRO A 929 -39.76 3.80 -42.86
C PRO A 929 -39.85 5.34 -42.81
N LYS A 930 -40.25 5.97 -43.92
CA LYS A 930 -40.35 7.44 -44.00
C LYS A 930 -41.39 8.05 -43.06
N ASP A 931 -42.36 7.26 -42.61
CA ASP A 931 -43.40 7.62 -41.64
C ASP A 931 -43.11 7.09 -40.22
N SER A 932 -41.84 6.78 -39.91
CA SER A 932 -41.48 6.26 -38.59
C SER A 932 -41.58 7.32 -37.49
N HIS A 933 -42.34 7.00 -36.45
CA HIS A 933 -42.47 7.81 -35.23
C HIS A 933 -41.59 7.27 -34.09
N THR A 934 -40.61 6.41 -34.40
CA THR A 934 -39.78 5.77 -33.38
C THR A 934 -38.90 6.80 -32.67
N ALA A 935 -38.99 6.80 -31.33
CA ALA A 935 -38.16 7.65 -30.48
C ALA A 935 -36.70 7.17 -30.47
N THR A 936 -35.78 8.09 -30.78
CA THR A 936 -34.33 7.90 -30.67
C THR A 936 -33.76 8.54 -29.40
N PHE A 937 -34.58 9.30 -28.67
CA PHE A 937 -34.32 9.89 -27.37
C PHE A 937 -35.53 9.69 -26.45
N ALA A 938 -35.28 9.40 -25.17
CA ALA A 938 -36.30 9.35 -24.13
C ALA A 938 -35.76 9.91 -22.81
N SER A 939 -36.57 10.73 -22.13
CA SER A 939 -36.37 11.13 -20.74
C SER A 939 -37.60 10.73 -19.94
N VAL A 940 -37.42 9.88 -18.93
CA VAL A 940 -38.51 9.31 -18.12
C VAL A 940 -38.22 9.53 -16.65
N VAL A 941 -39.23 9.92 -15.88
CA VAL A 941 -39.13 10.02 -14.42
C VAL A 941 -39.83 8.83 -13.76
N LEU A 942 -39.13 8.18 -12.83
CA LEU A 942 -39.63 7.09 -12.01
C LEU A 942 -39.60 7.50 -10.54
N TYR A 943 -40.52 6.95 -9.75
CA TYR A 943 -40.53 7.08 -8.30
C TYR A 943 -40.50 5.69 -7.67
N ILE A 944 -39.77 5.57 -6.56
CA ILE A 944 -39.63 4.32 -5.81
C ILE A 944 -40.36 4.50 -4.48
N HIS A 945 -41.51 3.87 -4.34
CA HIS A 945 -42.37 3.97 -3.16
C HIS A 945 -41.87 3.06 -2.03
N ASN A 946 -40.80 3.50 -1.37
CA ASN A 946 -40.26 2.90 -0.16
C ASN A 946 -39.73 3.97 0.80
N GLU A 947 -39.45 3.59 2.05
CA GLU A 947 -39.01 4.53 3.09
C GLU A 947 -37.79 5.36 2.68
N ARG A 948 -36.81 4.74 2.00
CA ARG A 948 -35.55 5.39 1.61
C ARG A 948 -35.73 6.44 0.51
N TRP A 949 -36.62 6.21 -0.46
CA TRP A 949 -36.71 6.98 -1.71
C TRP A 949 -38.06 7.67 -1.94
N GLU A 950 -38.95 7.65 -0.95
CA GLU A 950 -40.25 8.30 -1.05
C GLU A 950 -40.12 9.79 -1.45
N GLY A 951 -40.76 10.16 -2.56
CA GLY A 951 -40.73 11.51 -3.11
C GLY A 951 -39.46 11.88 -3.90
N VAL A 952 -38.45 11.01 -3.99
CA VAL A 952 -37.22 11.27 -4.76
C VAL A 952 -37.41 10.84 -6.22
N PRO A 953 -37.30 11.75 -7.21
CA PRO A 953 -37.40 11.40 -8.62
C PRO A 953 -36.11 10.73 -9.14
N PHE A 954 -36.29 9.62 -9.83
CA PHE A 954 -35.26 8.93 -10.62
C PHE A 954 -35.46 9.26 -12.09
N ILE A 955 -34.54 10.06 -12.64
CA ILE A 955 -34.60 10.56 -14.02
C ILE A 955 -33.73 9.67 -14.90
N LEU A 956 -34.35 8.94 -15.82
CA LEU A 956 -33.67 8.12 -16.81
C LEU A 956 -33.64 8.89 -18.14
N ARG A 957 -32.45 9.25 -18.61
CA ARG A 957 -32.26 10.01 -19.85
C ARG A 957 -31.37 9.22 -20.80
N CYS A 958 -31.90 8.85 -21.97
CA CYS A 958 -31.10 8.22 -23.00
C CYS A 958 -31.39 8.70 -24.42
N GLY A 959 -30.38 8.68 -25.28
CA GLY A 959 -30.59 8.90 -26.71
C GLY A 959 -29.36 8.73 -27.59
N LYS A 960 -29.61 8.69 -28.90
CA LYS A 960 -28.62 8.61 -29.99
C LYS A 960 -28.40 9.99 -30.62
N ALA A 961 -27.34 10.14 -31.41
CA ALA A 961 -26.99 11.39 -32.10
C ALA A 961 -26.94 12.63 -31.16
N LEU A 962 -26.47 12.45 -29.93
CA LEU A 962 -26.33 13.52 -28.93
C LEU A 962 -24.93 14.17 -28.99
N ASN A 963 -24.68 15.16 -28.13
CA ASN A 963 -23.44 15.93 -28.12
C ASN A 963 -22.19 15.17 -27.68
N GLU A 964 -22.33 14.05 -26.96
CA GLU A 964 -21.20 13.30 -26.40
C GLU A 964 -21.55 11.83 -26.17
N ARG A 965 -20.53 10.97 -26.09
CA ARG A 965 -20.68 9.62 -25.56
C ARG A 965 -20.57 9.67 -24.05
N LYS A 966 -21.60 9.29 -23.30
CA LYS A 966 -21.54 9.28 -21.84
C LYS A 966 -22.53 8.32 -21.22
N ALA A 967 -22.09 7.48 -20.28
CA ALA A 967 -22.97 6.79 -19.35
C ALA A 967 -22.58 7.18 -17.92
N GLU A 968 -23.54 7.61 -17.13
CA GLU A 968 -23.28 8.25 -15.84
C GLU A 968 -24.45 8.07 -14.87
N VAL A 969 -24.12 7.91 -13.59
CA VAL A 969 -25.03 8.00 -12.45
C VAL A 969 -24.71 9.28 -11.69
N ARG A 970 -25.72 10.11 -11.43
CA ARG A 970 -25.57 11.36 -10.68
C ARG A 970 -26.60 11.41 -9.55
N LEU A 971 -26.14 11.62 -8.33
CA LEU A 971 -26.98 11.94 -7.19
C LEU A 971 -26.80 13.43 -6.90
N GLN A 972 -27.89 14.20 -6.95
CA GLN A 972 -27.89 15.60 -6.54
C GLN A 972 -28.48 15.69 -5.14
N PHE A 973 -27.71 16.24 -4.20
CA PHE A 973 -28.12 16.36 -2.80
C PHE A 973 -29.07 17.56 -2.60
N THR A 974 -29.79 17.57 -1.48
CA THR A 974 -30.63 18.68 -1.03
C THR A 974 -29.77 19.88 -0.62
N ASP A 975 -30.41 21.06 -0.54
CA ASP A 975 -29.75 22.27 -0.08
C ASP A 975 -29.43 22.15 1.42
N VAL A 976 -28.29 22.72 1.86
CA VAL A 976 -27.90 22.67 3.27
C VAL A 976 -28.89 23.49 4.11
N PRO A 977 -29.50 22.91 5.17
CA PRO A 977 -30.45 23.64 6.00
C PRO A 977 -29.75 24.73 6.82
N GLY A 978 -30.39 25.89 6.97
CA GLY A 978 -29.87 27.00 7.77
C GLY A 978 -28.66 27.69 7.12
N ASP A 979 -28.80 28.06 5.85
CA ASP A 979 -27.71 28.67 5.09
C ASP A 979 -27.19 29.98 5.71
N ILE A 980 -25.87 30.00 5.97
CA ILE A 980 -25.12 31.14 6.52
C ILE A 980 -24.30 31.88 5.44
N PHE A 981 -24.34 31.42 4.19
CA PHE A 981 -23.51 31.92 3.08
C PHE A 981 -24.32 32.72 2.04
N ASN A 982 -25.42 33.36 2.45
CA ASN A 982 -26.22 34.27 1.62
C ASN A 982 -26.66 33.68 0.27
N SER A 983 -27.08 32.41 0.28
CA SER A 983 -27.56 31.64 -0.88
C SER A 983 -26.54 31.47 -2.00
N GLN A 984 -25.26 31.52 -1.67
CA GLN A 984 -24.16 31.26 -2.62
C GLN A 984 -23.81 29.77 -2.72
N CYS A 985 -24.29 28.93 -1.81
CA CYS A 985 -24.10 27.48 -1.85
C CYS A 985 -24.90 26.85 -3.00
N GLN A 986 -24.25 25.97 -3.75
CA GLN A 986 -24.91 25.10 -4.73
C GLN A 986 -25.12 23.71 -4.14
N ARG A 987 -26.02 22.92 -4.74
CA ARG A 987 -26.24 21.53 -4.36
C ARG A 987 -25.00 20.69 -4.63
N ASN A 988 -24.60 19.90 -3.64
CA ASN A 988 -23.55 18.91 -3.83
C ASN A 988 -24.01 17.84 -4.84
N GLU A 989 -23.08 17.23 -5.55
CA GLU A 989 -23.39 16.15 -6.49
C GLU A 989 -22.37 15.03 -6.37
N LEU A 990 -22.82 13.78 -6.26
CA LEU A 990 -21.97 12.60 -6.42
C LEU A 990 -22.18 12.04 -7.82
N VAL A 991 -21.08 11.94 -8.58
CA VAL A 991 -21.10 11.49 -9.96
C VAL A 991 -20.24 10.25 -10.12
N VAL A 992 -20.84 9.20 -10.66
CA VAL A 992 -20.15 7.96 -11.06
C VAL A 992 -20.26 7.87 -12.58
N ARG A 993 -19.17 8.23 -13.27
CA ARG A 993 -19.08 8.15 -14.73
C ARG A 993 -18.65 6.75 -15.12
N VAL A 994 -19.55 6.03 -15.78
CA VAL A 994 -19.37 4.64 -16.20
C VAL A 994 -18.54 4.55 -17.48
N GLN A 995 -18.73 5.46 -18.43
CA GLN A 995 -17.91 5.56 -19.65
C GLN A 995 -18.19 6.88 -20.39
N PRO A 996 -17.28 7.36 -21.25
CA PRO A 996 -15.86 7.04 -21.31
C PRO A 996 -15.10 7.64 -20.10
N ASP A 997 -13.84 7.27 -19.93
CA ASP A 997 -12.95 7.73 -18.85
C ASP A 997 -13.60 7.53 -17.47
N GLU A 998 -13.61 6.28 -17.01
CA GLU A 998 -14.17 5.84 -15.74
C GLU A 998 -13.71 6.76 -14.59
N ALA A 999 -14.68 7.34 -13.87
CA ALA A 999 -14.38 8.28 -12.79
C ALA A 999 -15.48 8.31 -11.72
N ILE A 1000 -15.07 8.65 -10.50
CA ILE A 1000 -15.98 8.99 -9.40
C ILE A 1000 -15.58 10.36 -8.90
N TYR A 1001 -16.50 11.31 -8.85
CA TYR A 1001 -16.22 12.60 -8.27
C TYR A 1001 -17.39 13.16 -7.49
N ALA A 1002 -17.07 13.86 -6.40
CA ALA A 1002 -18.04 14.53 -5.55
C ALA A 1002 -17.86 16.04 -5.69
N LYS A 1003 -18.83 16.71 -6.33
CA LYS A 1003 -18.91 18.17 -6.35
C LYS A 1003 -19.36 18.67 -4.99
N MET A 1004 -18.63 19.63 -4.45
CA MET A 1004 -18.84 20.22 -3.14
C MET A 1004 -18.47 21.70 -3.14
N MET A 1005 -18.91 22.41 -2.09
CA MET A 1005 -18.52 23.80 -1.88
C MET A 1005 -17.21 23.88 -1.10
N SER A 1006 -16.26 24.68 -1.58
CA SER A 1006 -15.03 25.03 -0.86
C SER A 1006 -14.82 26.54 -0.85
N LYS A 1007 -13.97 27.03 0.07
CA LYS A 1007 -13.60 28.45 0.10
C LYS A 1007 -12.90 28.80 -1.21
N LYS A 1008 -13.39 29.81 -1.92
CA LYS A 1008 -12.71 30.36 -3.10
C LYS A 1008 -11.22 30.60 -2.82
N PRO A 1009 -10.29 30.01 -3.59
CA PRO A 1009 -8.87 30.20 -3.40
C PRO A 1009 -8.47 31.68 -3.48
N GLY A 1010 -7.50 32.09 -2.66
CA GLY A 1010 -7.05 33.49 -2.54
C GLY A 1010 -7.69 34.25 -1.37
N VAL A 1011 -7.79 35.58 -1.52
CA VAL A 1011 -8.22 36.54 -0.47
C VAL A 1011 -9.73 36.63 -0.26
N TYR A 1012 -10.49 35.70 -0.83
CA TYR A 1012 -11.96 35.68 -0.76
C TYR A 1012 -12.47 34.74 0.33
N PHE A 1013 -13.69 34.98 0.82
CA PHE A 1013 -14.37 34.11 1.80
C PHE A 1013 -15.62 33.42 1.24
N ASN A 1014 -16.07 33.80 0.03
CA ASN A 1014 -17.25 33.20 -0.56
C ASN A 1014 -17.02 31.73 -0.95
N PRO A 1015 -18.05 30.88 -0.87
CA PRO A 1015 -17.97 29.51 -1.34
C PRO A 1015 -17.94 29.46 -2.88
N GLU A 1016 -17.23 28.49 -3.42
CA GLU A 1016 -17.15 28.17 -4.85
C GLU A 1016 -17.24 26.65 -5.05
N GLU A 1017 -17.88 26.21 -6.13
CA GLU A 1017 -17.97 24.78 -6.45
C GLU A 1017 -16.58 24.22 -6.81
N THR A 1018 -16.20 23.12 -6.17
CA THR A 1018 -15.01 22.32 -6.47
C THR A 1018 -15.36 20.83 -6.37
N GLU A 1019 -14.41 19.95 -6.63
CA GLU A 1019 -14.62 18.53 -6.67
C GLU A 1019 -13.50 17.74 -5.99
N LEU A 1020 -13.90 16.62 -5.38
CA LEU A 1020 -12.99 15.52 -5.06
C LEU A 1020 -13.07 14.51 -6.19
N ASP A 1021 -11.99 14.33 -6.94
CA ASP A 1021 -11.97 13.49 -8.16
C ASP A 1021 -11.13 12.21 -7.98
N LEU A 1022 -11.70 11.09 -8.44
CA LEU A 1022 -11.06 9.81 -8.64
C LEU A 1022 -11.26 9.39 -10.10
N THR A 1023 -10.39 9.88 -10.99
CA THR A 1023 -10.33 9.41 -12.38
C THR A 1023 -9.43 8.17 -12.51
N TYR A 1024 -10.00 7.05 -12.96
CA TYR A 1024 -9.30 5.75 -13.02
C TYR A 1024 -8.05 5.82 -13.90
N ARG A 1025 -8.11 6.51 -15.04
CA ARG A 1025 -6.96 6.65 -15.95
C ARG A 1025 -5.77 7.39 -15.32
N VAL A 1026 -6.01 8.27 -14.34
CA VAL A 1026 -4.97 9.07 -13.67
C VAL A 1026 -4.40 8.31 -12.47
N VAL A 1027 -5.27 7.72 -11.65
CA VAL A 1027 -4.89 7.01 -10.42
C VAL A 1027 -4.36 5.60 -10.71
N TYR A 1028 -4.86 4.97 -11.77
CA TYR A 1028 -4.41 3.68 -12.31
C TYR A 1028 -3.91 3.86 -13.75
N PRO A 1029 -2.76 4.54 -13.96
CA PRO A 1029 -2.27 4.82 -15.30
C PRO A 1029 -2.02 3.51 -16.06
N LEU A 1030 -2.53 3.43 -17.30
CA LEU A 1030 -2.50 2.27 -18.22
C LEU A 1030 -1.09 1.75 -18.60
N THR A 1031 -0.03 2.29 -17.99
CA THR A 1031 1.34 1.78 -18.03
C THR A 1031 1.66 0.83 -16.86
N GLN A 1032 0.79 0.78 -15.84
CA GLN A 1032 0.67 -0.34 -14.89
C GLN A 1032 -0.28 -1.37 -15.51
N ASP A 1033 0.03 -2.66 -15.35
CA ASP A 1033 -0.63 -3.84 -15.95
C ASP A 1033 -2.14 -4.04 -15.61
N VAL A 1034 -2.91 -2.99 -15.33
CA VAL A 1034 -4.35 -3.02 -15.06
C VAL A 1034 -5.12 -2.67 -16.34
N LYS A 1035 -5.36 -3.68 -17.18
CA LYS A 1035 -6.35 -3.57 -18.27
C LYS A 1035 -7.75 -3.70 -17.66
N LEU A 1036 -8.58 -2.66 -17.80
CA LEU A 1036 -10.01 -2.80 -17.48
C LEU A 1036 -10.63 -3.80 -18.48
N PRO A 1037 -11.15 -4.96 -18.01
CA PRO A 1037 -11.75 -5.94 -18.89
C PRO A 1037 -13.00 -5.36 -19.55
N ASP A 1038 -13.22 -5.67 -20.84
CA ASP A 1038 -14.51 -5.37 -21.48
C ASP A 1038 -15.63 -6.12 -20.73
N ALA A 1039 -16.84 -5.57 -20.76
CA ALA A 1039 -17.97 -6.18 -20.04
C ALA A 1039 -18.21 -7.64 -20.44
N TYR A 1040 -17.98 -7.98 -21.72
CA TYR A 1040 -18.08 -9.35 -22.21
C TYR A 1040 -16.98 -10.28 -21.66
N GLU A 1041 -15.76 -9.79 -21.44
CA GLU A 1041 -14.67 -10.58 -20.84
C GLU A 1041 -15.07 -11.02 -19.44
N ARG A 1042 -15.59 -10.08 -18.65
CA ARG A 1042 -16.06 -10.34 -17.28
C ARG A 1042 -17.26 -11.27 -17.24
N LEU A 1043 -18.31 -10.98 -18.02
CA LEU A 1043 -19.54 -11.78 -17.99
C LEU A 1043 -19.29 -13.21 -18.48
N ILE A 1044 -18.55 -13.41 -19.58
CA ILE A 1044 -18.26 -14.77 -20.04
C ILE A 1044 -17.48 -15.54 -18.98
N LEU A 1045 -16.50 -14.91 -18.32
CA LEU A 1045 -15.77 -15.53 -17.22
C LEU A 1045 -16.68 -15.90 -16.04
N ASP A 1046 -17.63 -15.03 -15.67
CA ASP A 1046 -18.62 -15.34 -14.63
C ASP A 1046 -19.46 -16.58 -15.00
N VAL A 1047 -19.75 -16.81 -16.29
CA VAL A 1047 -20.43 -18.04 -16.75
C VAL A 1047 -19.55 -19.28 -16.62
N PHE A 1048 -18.24 -19.17 -16.83
CA PHE A 1048 -17.31 -20.27 -16.54
C PHE A 1048 -17.31 -20.59 -15.04
N SER A 1049 -17.29 -19.56 -14.19
CA SER A 1049 -17.29 -19.69 -12.73
C SER A 1049 -18.65 -20.06 -12.11
N GLY A 1050 -19.73 -19.95 -12.87
CA GLY A 1050 -21.09 -20.22 -12.38
C GLY A 1050 -21.66 -19.10 -11.50
N SER A 1051 -21.08 -17.89 -11.57
CA SER A 1051 -21.58 -16.73 -10.84
C SER A 1051 -22.71 -16.06 -11.62
N GLN A 1052 -23.89 -15.98 -11.01
CA GLN A 1052 -25.06 -15.33 -11.61
C GLN A 1052 -25.31 -13.90 -11.08
N MET A 1053 -24.38 -13.33 -10.31
CA MET A 1053 -24.58 -12.03 -9.64
C MET A 1053 -24.82 -10.89 -10.64
N HIS A 1054 -24.15 -10.93 -11.80
CA HIS A 1054 -24.21 -9.90 -12.84
C HIS A 1054 -25.15 -10.27 -14.00
N PHE A 1055 -26.10 -11.20 -13.79
CA PHE A 1055 -27.04 -11.66 -14.80
C PHE A 1055 -28.50 -11.45 -14.37
N VAL A 1056 -29.39 -11.26 -15.36
CA VAL A 1056 -30.82 -11.00 -15.10
C VAL A 1056 -31.57 -12.31 -14.79
N ARG A 1057 -32.27 -12.36 -13.65
CA ARG A 1057 -32.96 -13.56 -13.12
C ARG A 1057 -34.44 -13.65 -13.50
N ARG A 1058 -34.94 -14.89 -13.60
CA ARG A 1058 -36.35 -15.28 -13.49
C ARG A 1058 -36.54 -16.66 -12.82
N ARG A 1059 -37.30 -16.80 -11.72
CA ARG A 1059 -37.60 -18.10 -11.08
C ARG A 1059 -39.08 -18.45 -11.20
N VAL A 1060 -39.39 -19.57 -11.87
CA VAL A 1060 -40.77 -20.03 -12.19
C VAL A 1060 -41.73 -20.13 -10.99
N SER A 1061 -41.24 -20.32 -9.76
CA SER A 1061 -42.11 -20.58 -8.60
C SER A 1061 -42.53 -19.33 -7.80
N PHE A 1062 -42.06 -18.11 -8.13
CA PHE A 1062 -42.45 -16.90 -7.41
C PHE A 1062 -42.72 -15.74 -8.37
N SER A 1063 -43.79 -15.00 -8.14
CA SER A 1063 -44.23 -13.78 -8.85
C SER A 1063 -43.28 -12.57 -8.68
N ASN A 1064 -41.98 -12.78 -8.48
CA ASN A 1064 -41.02 -11.81 -7.93
C ASN A 1064 -39.73 -11.74 -8.77
N ASP A 1065 -39.82 -11.35 -10.04
CA ASP A 1065 -38.69 -11.46 -11.00
C ASP A 1065 -38.27 -10.11 -11.61
N GLU A 1066 -36.96 -9.87 -11.73
CA GLU A 1066 -36.41 -8.59 -12.24
C GLU A 1066 -36.91 -8.26 -13.66
N LEU A 1067 -36.87 -9.23 -14.59
CA LEU A 1067 -37.26 -9.00 -15.98
C LEU A 1067 -38.77 -8.77 -16.12
N ARG A 1068 -39.58 -9.47 -15.34
CA ARG A 1068 -41.04 -9.29 -15.30
C ARG A 1068 -41.39 -7.90 -14.80
N GLU A 1069 -40.78 -7.46 -13.70
CA GLU A 1069 -41.03 -6.14 -13.13
C GLU A 1069 -40.56 -5.01 -14.05
N ALA A 1070 -39.39 -5.19 -14.70
CA ALA A 1070 -38.91 -4.26 -15.72
C ALA A 1070 -39.93 -4.08 -16.85
N TRP A 1071 -40.48 -5.18 -17.37
CA TRP A 1071 -41.54 -5.10 -18.37
C TRP A 1071 -42.86 -4.58 -17.83
N ARG A 1072 -43.25 -4.90 -16.59
CA ARG A 1072 -44.46 -4.35 -15.95
C ARG A 1072 -44.43 -2.81 -15.90
N ILE A 1073 -43.26 -2.22 -15.62
CA ILE A 1073 -43.09 -0.77 -15.51
C ILE A 1073 -43.28 -0.08 -16.86
N PHE A 1074 -42.70 -0.62 -17.94
CA PHE A 1074 -42.64 0.05 -19.25
C PHE A 1074 -43.70 -0.41 -20.27
N THR A 1075 -44.28 -1.60 -20.14
CA THR A 1075 -45.23 -2.14 -21.15
C THR A 1075 -46.45 -1.24 -21.37
N PRO A 1076 -47.10 -0.68 -20.33
CA PRO A 1076 -48.25 0.21 -20.55
C PRO A 1076 -47.89 1.45 -21.38
N LEU A 1077 -46.74 2.06 -21.09
CA LEU A 1077 -46.22 3.20 -21.84
C LEU A 1077 -45.93 2.82 -23.31
N LEU A 1078 -45.28 1.68 -23.53
CA LEU A 1078 -44.92 1.21 -24.87
C LEU A 1078 -46.16 0.93 -25.73
N HIS A 1079 -47.17 0.25 -25.16
CA HIS A 1079 -48.44 0.00 -25.85
C HIS A 1079 -49.18 1.30 -26.16
N GLN A 1080 -49.13 2.29 -25.27
CA GLN A 1080 -49.75 3.58 -25.50
C GLN A 1080 -49.04 4.34 -26.64
N ILE A 1081 -47.71 4.37 -26.66
CA ILE A 1081 -46.92 4.99 -27.74
C ILE A 1081 -47.23 4.33 -29.10
N GLU A 1082 -47.34 3.01 -29.13
CA GLU A 1082 -47.65 2.25 -30.36
C GLU A 1082 -49.10 2.47 -30.83
N ALA A 1083 -50.06 2.51 -29.90
CA ALA A 1083 -51.47 2.73 -30.21
C ALA A 1083 -51.77 4.17 -30.67
N GLU A 1084 -51.17 5.17 -30.00
CA GLU A 1084 -51.41 6.59 -30.29
C GLU A 1084 -50.48 7.14 -31.40
N ARG A 1085 -49.46 6.38 -31.81
CA ARG A 1085 -48.37 6.81 -32.73
C ARG A 1085 -47.85 8.20 -32.35
N THR A 1086 -47.58 8.43 -31.06
CA THR A 1086 -47.17 9.73 -30.52
C THR A 1086 -45.97 10.30 -31.29
N GLN A 1087 -46.10 11.52 -31.83
CA GLN A 1087 -45.03 12.13 -32.61
C GLN A 1087 -43.88 12.57 -31.69
N PRO A 1088 -42.64 12.07 -31.89
CA PRO A 1088 -41.49 12.45 -31.07
C PRO A 1088 -41.01 13.87 -31.41
N ILE A 1089 -40.47 14.57 -30.42
CA ILE A 1089 -39.99 15.95 -30.58
C ILE A 1089 -38.67 15.96 -31.38
N PRO A 1090 -38.55 16.77 -32.45
CA PRO A 1090 -37.32 16.83 -33.23
C PRO A 1090 -36.18 17.45 -32.41
N TYR A 1091 -34.97 16.89 -32.53
CA TYR A 1091 -33.75 17.50 -31.99
C TYR A 1091 -32.59 17.39 -32.98
N THR A 1092 -31.77 18.43 -33.05
CA THR A 1092 -30.64 18.47 -33.99
C THR A 1092 -29.56 17.46 -33.60
N TYR A 1093 -28.97 16.76 -34.58
CA TYR A 1093 -27.82 15.89 -34.39
C TYR A 1093 -26.68 16.64 -33.68
N GLY A 1094 -26.17 16.07 -32.59
CA GLY A 1094 -25.10 16.66 -31.78
C GLY A 1094 -25.60 17.62 -30.69
N SER A 1095 -26.91 17.81 -30.54
CA SER A 1095 -27.50 18.55 -29.42
C SER A 1095 -27.58 17.69 -28.14
N ARG A 1096 -28.07 18.27 -27.03
CA ARG A 1096 -28.33 17.52 -25.78
C ARG A 1096 -29.67 16.75 -25.81
N GLY A 1097 -30.43 16.81 -26.89
CA GLY A 1097 -31.81 16.36 -27.00
C GLY A 1097 -32.81 17.51 -26.89
N PRO A 1098 -34.12 17.21 -26.83
CA PRO A 1098 -35.21 18.19 -26.73
C PRO A 1098 -35.09 19.07 -25.48
N LYS A 1099 -35.53 20.34 -25.57
CA LYS A 1099 -35.50 21.29 -24.43
C LYS A 1099 -36.48 20.90 -23.33
N GLU A 1100 -37.59 20.29 -23.74
CA GLU A 1100 -38.66 19.75 -22.92
C GLU A 1100 -38.12 18.70 -21.93
N ALA A 1101 -37.03 18.00 -22.28
CA ALA A 1101 -36.37 17.08 -21.35
C ALA A 1101 -35.71 17.82 -20.19
N ASP A 1102 -35.07 18.98 -20.43
CA ASP A 1102 -34.49 19.79 -19.37
C ASP A 1102 -35.58 20.48 -18.51
N GLU A 1103 -36.72 20.85 -19.12
CA GLU A 1103 -37.90 21.36 -18.41
C GLU A 1103 -38.53 20.30 -17.50
N LEU A 1104 -38.66 19.06 -17.98
CA LEU A 1104 -39.13 17.92 -17.20
C LEU A 1104 -38.23 17.70 -15.97
N MET A 1105 -36.91 17.71 -16.16
CA MET A 1105 -35.94 17.56 -15.06
C MET A 1105 -36.09 18.68 -14.02
N LYS A 1106 -36.22 19.93 -14.48
CA LYS A 1106 -36.40 21.09 -13.59
C LYS A 1106 -37.72 21.02 -12.83
N ARG A 1107 -38.80 20.59 -13.47
CA ARG A 1107 -40.14 20.44 -12.87
C ARG A 1107 -40.13 19.48 -11.68
N VAL A 1108 -39.39 18.37 -11.79
CA VAL A 1108 -39.33 17.35 -10.73
C VAL A 1108 -38.28 17.64 -9.66
N GLY A 1109 -37.50 18.72 -9.79
CA GLY A 1109 -36.62 19.21 -8.72
C GLY A 1109 -35.12 19.12 -8.98
N PHE A 1110 -34.69 18.73 -10.19
CA PHE A 1110 -33.28 18.85 -10.59
C PHE A 1110 -32.90 20.31 -10.82
N HIS A 1111 -31.84 20.77 -10.16
CA HIS A 1111 -31.32 22.12 -10.31
C HIS A 1111 -30.06 22.13 -11.17
N TYR A 1112 -30.01 22.98 -12.19
CA TYR A 1112 -28.81 23.20 -13.01
C TYR A 1112 -28.34 24.65 -12.87
N GLY A 1113 -27.28 24.87 -12.08
CA GLY A 1113 -26.73 26.21 -11.84
C GLY A 1113 -25.83 26.72 -12.98
N GLY A 1114 -25.22 25.84 -13.76
CA GLY A 1114 -24.28 26.22 -14.85
C GLY A 1114 -23.00 26.96 -14.38
N THR A 1115 -22.79 27.06 -13.07
CA THR A 1115 -21.68 27.77 -12.41
C THR A 1115 -20.41 26.93 -12.29
N TYR A 1116 -20.54 25.61 -12.23
CA TYR A 1116 -19.41 24.69 -12.13
C TYR A 1116 -18.51 24.75 -13.35
N LYS A 1117 -17.23 25.04 -13.14
CA LYS A 1117 -16.19 25.06 -14.17
C LYS A 1117 -15.13 24.02 -13.82
N TRP A 1118 -15.06 22.99 -14.65
CA TRP A 1118 -14.03 21.97 -14.53
C TRP A 1118 -12.99 22.11 -15.64
N VAL A 1119 -11.72 22.16 -15.27
CA VAL A 1119 -10.59 22.11 -16.19
C VAL A 1119 -9.75 20.91 -15.80
N ASN A 1120 -9.45 20.03 -16.76
CA ASN A 1120 -8.64 18.84 -16.48
C ASN A 1120 -7.27 19.26 -15.90
N PRO A 1121 -6.93 18.85 -14.65
CA PRO A 1121 -5.71 19.30 -13.96
C PRO A 1121 -4.42 18.73 -14.59
N HIS A 1122 -4.55 17.76 -15.50
CA HIS A 1122 -3.46 17.25 -16.31
C HIS A 1122 -3.82 17.47 -17.79
N PRO A 1123 -3.35 18.56 -18.44
CA PRO A 1123 -3.49 18.67 -19.88
C PRO A 1123 -2.73 17.51 -20.51
N VAL A 1124 -3.47 16.52 -20.98
CA VAL A 1124 -2.92 15.43 -21.79
C VAL A 1124 -2.27 16.12 -22.99
N GLN A 1125 -0.93 16.10 -23.07
CA GLN A 1125 -0.26 16.31 -24.35
C GLN A 1125 -0.86 15.26 -25.29
N GLN A 1126 -1.72 15.70 -26.21
CA GLN A 1126 -2.17 14.86 -27.32
C GLN A 1126 -0.92 14.50 -28.14
N SER A 1127 -0.28 13.39 -27.79
CA SER A 1127 0.57 12.68 -28.72
C SER A 1127 -0.36 12.08 -29.77
N ASN A 1128 -0.39 12.69 -30.96
CA ASN A 1128 -0.93 12.07 -32.16
C ASN A 1128 -0.31 10.68 -32.32
N LEU A 1129 -1.12 9.64 -32.16
CA LEU A 1129 -0.87 8.27 -32.62
C LEU A 1129 -2.18 7.68 -33.14
#